data_AF-A0A097EPI2-F1
#
_entry.id   AF-A0A097EPI2-F1
#
_cell.length_a   1.000
_cell.length_b   1.000
_cell.length_c   1.000
_cell.angle_alpha   90.00
_cell.angle_beta   90.00
_cell.angle_gamma   90.00
#
_symmetry.space_group_name_H-M   'P 1'
#
loop_
_entity.id
_entity.type
_entity.pdbx_description
1 polymer ?
#
loop_
_entity_poly.entity_id
_entity_poly.type
_entity_poly.pdbx_seq_one_letter_code
_entity_poly.pdbx_strand_id
1 'polypeptide(L)'
;MKQLCKKAFILLILFASIFSLLNAASISDVEQKNNILPDRMIAGFLDIRTPGSTTRVDMQKAKNDGYNVVIVAFGEVYGTDIGFYTSSDADISSQTAVDKIRRAEKAGMKVLLAVGGVPNTFHPGVKRGEEAPKIFGKGMSQADVDTLANNIVTFLHKYKMKGIVYSIKKFVSPSFINDLSAKIKEIDHDLAIVAEPEVNNYRLVTTGRSNDYDTAIQNGNIDYLFIQEYNSFMESDPNFIADSYSKIIENSKIPLTTKVVVDEPTNSVSGGTNTIYHPQANATESLTTEEAVGLMLPQLEKLKFKPRFAGMAGWSLNTDYAADLYGDSKHNSGAFARELSNCIYKNVCASIEKKIEGPVVAGLLPLWGKSSSYNISGQQINTDPVDISMPKDKEYCDKNPQVCKYNIIIVGYINYTGSKGFYLTFNEENGSSEKIYTPEQLKQFINYMKSKGKHVLVDVGGKFSHINWTTIDLSGLVKIVEDYGFDGVNFHLTDSDIPKNEEVSKIAAQKISRMLATLKQKNPSFWLAFSPDWHYIVAPLAKNSRDNIYTNRSYLDLLSDIGINNINYIFLNTYSEKAADSILSFYKNDQGEYQKISPVDGYGKFLASLAWALTTQDGYDANKPKYKVANPLEIPASKLVFMIPPTEGAVHSGMVYVLSEQDIDETVKLMKNNKASFAGFAISSLDFDATEIKDGDLGQGYSHKPWATTDTISDITLPPVVSQIVNKSIQKKEAEQEEKKQESIEGGIVNYPANIGSYDGNTIVNYQGKRYKCISSLEAKLCNDRGYIPNGLHGYLAWEEINQDTSKKETKQRIIMDGETPKYPDGIGSYKKEQVVVAGDRKFECRVDKLELCNNISFDPISKKGYMAWTDITDDVTHLSRDQKQVKPKGAEYIYPNGIEDYTGGTIVAVGKELYRCKVGPESSLCNKEAYDPTGKYGADAWTKLDE
;
A
#
# COMPACT_ATOMS: atom_id res chain seq x y z
N MET A 1 58.28 33.89 22.74
CA MET A 1 57.15 34.50 21.97
C MET A 1 56.45 33.54 21.01
N LYS A 2 57.15 32.84 20.09
CA LYS A 2 56.51 31.91 19.13
C LYS A 2 55.76 30.71 19.77
N GLN A 3 56.17 30.27 20.96
CA GLN A 3 55.52 29.15 21.65
C GLN A 3 54.29 29.55 22.48
N LEU A 4 54.23 30.81 22.94
CA LEU A 4 53.02 31.38 23.56
C LEU A 4 51.92 31.61 22.52
N CYS A 5 52.30 32.05 21.31
CA CYS A 5 51.35 32.29 20.23
C CYS A 5 50.67 30.99 19.75
N LYS A 6 51.40 29.87 19.71
CA LYS A 6 50.84 28.55 19.36
C LYS A 6 49.87 28.01 20.41
N LYS A 7 50.14 28.23 21.71
CA LYS A 7 49.21 27.84 22.78
C LYS A 7 47.96 28.72 22.82
N ALA A 8 48.10 30.03 22.57
CA ALA A 8 46.96 30.94 22.47
C ALA A 8 46.06 30.62 21.27
N PHE A 9 46.63 30.24 20.12
CA PHE A 9 45.86 29.88 18.92
C PHE A 9 45.10 28.56 19.08
N ILE A 10 45.71 27.56 19.75
CA ILE A 10 45.03 26.29 20.07
C ILE A 10 43.93 26.50 21.12
N LEU A 11 44.15 27.39 22.11
CA LEU A 11 43.13 27.74 23.10
C LEU A 11 41.95 28.51 22.47
N LEU A 12 42.20 29.37 21.48
CA LEU A 12 41.15 30.08 20.73
C LEU A 12 40.32 29.13 19.84
N ILE A 13 40.96 28.13 19.22
CA ILE A 13 40.26 27.11 18.43
C ILE A 13 39.41 26.21 19.34
N LEU A 14 39.91 25.85 20.53
CA LEU A 14 39.16 25.11 21.55
C LEU A 14 37.99 25.92 22.13
N PHE A 15 38.15 27.23 22.35
CA PHE A 15 37.04 28.09 22.76
C PHE A 15 36.00 28.30 21.65
N ALA A 16 36.42 28.36 20.38
CA ALA A 16 35.51 28.44 19.24
C ALA A 16 34.73 27.13 19.00
N SER A 17 35.34 25.98 19.28
CA SER A 17 34.64 24.68 19.23
C SER A 17 33.74 24.45 20.45
N ILE A 18 34.06 25.00 21.62
CA ILE A 18 33.17 24.97 22.80
C ILE A 18 31.98 25.93 22.62
N PHE A 19 32.13 27.09 21.98
CA PHE A 19 30.99 27.94 21.61
C PHE A 19 30.12 27.35 20.48
N SER A 20 30.70 26.51 19.62
CA SER A 20 29.95 25.77 18.59
C SER A 20 29.24 24.51 19.15
N LEU A 21 29.64 24.03 20.33
CA LEU A 21 29.01 22.91 21.05
C LEU A 21 28.03 23.36 22.14
N LEU A 22 28.05 24.64 22.54
CA LEU A 22 27.06 25.23 23.46
C LEU A 22 25.89 25.93 22.74
N ASN A 23 25.96 26.11 21.42
CA ASN A 23 24.81 26.44 20.57
C ASN A 23 24.24 25.20 19.82
N ALA A 24 24.67 24.00 20.22
CA ALA A 24 24.02 22.72 19.90
C ALA A 24 23.20 22.21 21.11
N ALA A 25 22.72 23.13 21.96
CA ALA A 25 21.53 22.89 22.74
C ALA A 25 20.37 22.76 21.76
N SER A 26 20.05 21.50 21.44
CA SER A 26 18.75 21.05 20.97
C SER A 26 17.92 22.08 20.20
N ILE A 27 17.93 22.01 18.87
CA ILE A 27 16.78 22.44 18.05
C ILE A 27 15.62 21.44 18.26
N SER A 28 15.27 21.21 19.53
CA SER A 28 14.00 20.66 19.98
C SER A 28 13.10 21.76 20.56
N ASP A 29 13.55 23.02 20.58
CA ASP A 29 12.71 24.17 20.90
C ASP A 29 12.03 24.74 19.65
N VAL A 30 11.42 23.86 18.84
CA VAL A 30 10.13 24.25 18.27
C VAL A 30 9.24 24.34 19.50
N GLU A 31 8.96 25.57 19.95
CA GLU A 31 8.08 25.88 21.09
C GLU A 31 7.17 24.69 21.38
N GLN A 32 7.51 23.92 22.41
CA GLN A 32 6.69 22.84 22.88
C GLN A 32 5.45 23.54 23.43
N LYS A 33 4.48 23.78 22.54
CA LYS A 33 3.22 24.42 22.87
C LYS A 33 2.60 23.49 23.91
N ASN A 34 2.69 23.86 25.17
CA ASN A 34 2.09 23.11 26.26
C ASN A 34 0.59 23.07 25.99
N ASN A 35 0.12 22.03 25.32
CA ASN A 35 -1.29 21.88 25.05
C ASN A 35 -1.99 21.66 26.39
N ILE A 36 -2.89 22.60 26.72
CA ILE A 36 -3.56 22.69 28.02
C ILE A 36 -4.38 21.40 28.29
N LEU A 37 -5.02 20.88 27.24
CA LEU A 37 -5.64 19.55 27.17
C LEU A 37 -4.93 18.68 26.13
N PRO A 38 -5.17 17.35 26.13
CA PRO A 38 -4.56 16.45 25.16
C PRO A 38 -4.87 16.84 23.71
N ASP A 39 -3.90 16.67 22.81
CA ASP A 39 -4.03 16.97 21.38
C ASP A 39 -5.18 16.22 20.71
N ARG A 40 -5.45 15.01 21.20
CA ARG A 40 -6.57 14.14 20.83
C ARG A 40 -7.32 13.75 22.09
N MET A 41 -8.63 13.90 22.09
CA MET A 41 -9.45 13.62 23.24
C MET A 41 -10.76 12.92 22.91
N ILE A 42 -11.13 12.01 23.80
CA ILE A 42 -12.51 11.60 24.01
C ILE A 42 -12.89 12.15 25.38
N ALA A 43 -13.75 13.17 25.39
CA ALA A 43 -14.22 13.83 26.59
C ALA A 43 -15.60 13.28 26.98
N GLY A 44 -15.89 13.22 28.29
CA GLY A 44 -17.19 12.76 28.77
C GLY A 44 -17.76 13.68 29.84
N PHE A 45 -19.01 14.12 29.67
CA PHE A 45 -19.74 14.87 30.69
C PHE A 45 -20.21 13.93 31.81
N LEU A 46 -19.96 14.33 33.05
CA LEU A 46 -20.41 13.65 34.26
C LEU A 46 -21.48 14.52 34.93
N ASP A 47 -22.75 14.15 34.80
CA ASP A 47 -23.89 14.88 35.36
C ASP A 47 -24.06 14.59 36.87
N ILE A 48 -23.41 15.40 37.71
CA ILE A 48 -23.43 15.31 39.17
C ILE A 48 -24.78 15.69 39.79
N ARG A 49 -25.73 16.21 39.02
CA ARG A 49 -27.11 16.46 39.48
C ARG A 49 -27.90 15.17 39.65
N THR A 50 -27.35 14.05 39.16
CA THR A 50 -27.92 12.70 39.29
C THR A 50 -26.97 11.80 40.10
N PRO A 51 -26.94 11.90 41.45
CA PRO A 51 -25.99 11.16 42.28
C PRO A 51 -26.07 9.63 42.09
N GLY A 52 -27.27 9.10 41.84
CA GLY A 52 -27.49 7.66 41.62
C GLY A 52 -26.71 7.08 40.45
N SER A 53 -26.72 7.74 39.29
CA SER A 53 -25.95 7.32 38.12
C SER A 53 -24.49 7.75 38.22
N THR A 54 -24.22 8.94 38.77
CA THR A 54 -22.85 9.47 38.96
C THR A 54 -21.99 8.48 39.77
N THR A 55 -22.52 7.95 40.87
CA THR A 55 -21.78 7.02 41.73
C THR A 55 -21.37 5.74 41.00
N ARG A 56 -22.11 5.31 39.98
CA ARG A 56 -21.83 4.10 39.18
C ARG A 56 -20.74 4.28 38.12
N VAL A 57 -20.37 5.50 37.75
CA VAL A 57 -19.31 5.73 36.76
C VAL A 57 -17.94 5.44 37.36
N ASP A 58 -17.31 4.32 37.00
CA ASP A 58 -15.92 4.04 37.39
C ASP A 58 -14.94 4.82 36.50
N MET A 59 -14.24 5.81 37.07
CA MET A 59 -13.29 6.66 36.34
C MET A 59 -12.08 5.90 35.79
N GLN A 60 -11.66 4.81 36.44
CA GLN A 60 -10.57 3.99 35.91
C GLN A 60 -11.06 3.15 34.72
N LYS A 61 -12.29 2.63 34.79
CA LYS A 61 -12.92 1.96 33.65
C LYS A 61 -13.11 2.94 32.49
N ALA A 62 -13.62 4.15 32.75
CA ALA A 62 -13.78 5.19 31.75
C ALA A 62 -12.45 5.52 31.05
N LYS A 63 -11.37 5.67 31.81
CA LYS A 63 -10.02 5.84 31.27
C LYS A 63 -9.60 4.68 30.35
N ASN A 64 -9.85 3.45 30.77
CA ASN A 64 -9.47 2.25 30.02
C ASN A 64 -10.30 2.06 28.76
N ASP A 65 -11.57 2.45 28.78
CA ASP A 65 -12.47 2.42 27.61
C ASP A 65 -12.10 3.48 26.57
N GLY A 66 -11.40 4.55 26.96
CA GLY A 66 -10.83 5.52 26.04
C GLY A 66 -10.97 6.98 26.48
N TYR A 67 -11.76 7.32 27.50
CA TYR A 67 -11.89 8.71 27.94
C TYR A 67 -10.56 9.23 28.50
N ASN A 68 -10.19 10.47 28.14
CA ASN A 68 -9.00 11.12 28.68
C ASN A 68 -9.26 12.53 29.25
N VAL A 69 -10.48 13.03 29.08
CA VAL A 69 -11.00 14.26 29.68
C VAL A 69 -12.36 13.97 30.31
N VAL A 70 -12.60 14.47 31.52
CA VAL A 70 -13.90 14.43 32.19
C VAL A 70 -14.39 15.85 32.44
N ILE A 71 -15.65 16.09 32.16
CA ILE A 71 -16.29 17.40 32.34
C ILE A 71 -17.33 17.24 33.45
N VAL A 72 -17.08 17.84 34.61
CA VAL A 72 -18.01 17.77 35.75
C VAL A 72 -19.15 18.76 35.51
N ALA A 73 -20.35 18.23 35.29
CA ALA A 73 -21.56 18.99 34.97
C ALA A 73 -22.55 18.89 36.14
N PHE A 74 -22.85 19.94 36.90
CA PHE A 74 -22.46 21.33 36.71
C PHE A 74 -21.94 21.97 37.99
N GLY A 75 -21.02 22.92 37.83
CA GLY A 75 -20.81 23.99 38.78
C GLY A 75 -21.94 25.02 38.72
N GLU A 76 -22.03 25.87 39.72
CA GLU A 76 -22.98 26.98 39.78
C GLU A 76 -22.26 28.30 40.04
N VAL A 77 -22.73 29.36 39.39
CA VAL A 77 -22.25 30.73 39.56
C VAL A 77 -23.44 31.61 39.95
N TYR A 78 -23.31 32.34 41.05
CA TYR A 78 -24.25 33.35 41.50
C TYR A 78 -23.49 34.58 41.97
N GLY A 79 -23.83 35.76 41.43
CA GLY A 79 -23.09 36.99 41.70
C GLY A 79 -21.65 36.86 41.21
N THR A 80 -20.70 36.87 42.14
CA THR A 80 -19.28 36.63 41.88
C THR A 80 -18.79 35.29 42.44
N ASP A 81 -19.68 34.48 43.03
CA ASP A 81 -19.32 33.23 43.70
C ASP A 81 -19.47 32.03 42.77
N ILE A 82 -18.65 31.00 42.97
CA ILE A 82 -18.67 29.73 42.25
C ILE A 82 -18.68 28.54 43.22
N GLY A 83 -19.44 27.51 42.88
CA GLY A 83 -19.54 26.26 43.65
C GLY A 83 -19.90 25.05 42.79
N PHE A 84 -20.07 23.89 43.41
CA PHE A 84 -20.76 22.76 42.77
C PHE A 84 -22.27 22.94 42.87
N TYR A 85 -23.03 22.43 41.92
CA TYR A 85 -24.49 22.46 41.99
C TYR A 85 -25.01 21.78 43.28
N THR A 86 -25.85 22.50 44.01
CA THR A 86 -26.50 22.07 45.25
C THR A 86 -28.01 22.04 45.08
N SER A 87 -28.63 20.84 45.03
CA SER A 87 -30.08 20.68 45.26
C SER A 87 -30.36 20.55 46.75
N SER A 88 -31.64 20.59 47.18
CA SER A 88 -32.06 20.51 48.59
C SER A 88 -31.57 19.28 49.38
N ASP A 89 -30.96 18.28 48.72
CA ASP A 89 -30.26 17.12 49.32
C ASP A 89 -28.72 17.34 49.38
N ALA A 90 -28.32 18.59 49.70
CA ALA A 90 -27.06 19.23 49.30
C ALA A 90 -25.73 18.59 49.75
N ASP A 91 -25.70 17.75 50.79
CA ASP A 91 -24.44 17.20 51.30
C ASP A 91 -23.92 16.02 50.46
N ILE A 92 -24.77 15.33 49.69
CA ILE A 92 -24.38 14.11 48.97
C ILE A 92 -23.78 14.42 47.58
N SER A 93 -24.20 15.49 46.89
CA SER A 93 -23.75 15.80 45.52
C SER A 93 -22.31 16.34 45.49
N SER A 94 -21.95 17.26 46.40
CA SER A 94 -20.63 17.90 46.42
C SER A 94 -19.52 16.92 46.76
N GLN A 95 -19.72 16.05 47.76
CA GLN A 95 -18.71 15.03 48.11
C GLN A 95 -18.54 14.01 46.99
N THR A 96 -19.63 13.60 46.33
CA THR A 96 -19.58 12.70 45.17
C THR A 96 -18.77 13.31 44.03
N ALA A 97 -18.99 14.59 43.72
CA ALA A 97 -18.23 15.31 42.69
C ALA A 97 -16.73 15.33 43.02
N VAL A 98 -16.38 15.74 44.25
CA VAL A 98 -14.98 15.77 44.72
C VAL A 98 -14.31 14.39 44.63
N ASP A 99 -15.01 13.32 45.02
CA ASP A 99 -14.49 11.97 44.92
C ASP A 99 -14.28 11.51 43.47
N LYS A 100 -15.17 11.89 42.54
CA LYS A 100 -15.02 11.56 41.12
C LYS A 100 -13.88 12.34 40.48
N ILE A 101 -13.72 13.62 40.80
CA ILE A 101 -12.59 14.45 40.37
C ILE A 101 -11.28 13.78 40.79
N ARG A 102 -11.14 13.44 42.08
CA ARG A 102 -9.93 12.78 42.60
C ARG A 102 -9.64 11.44 41.91
N ARG A 103 -10.67 10.65 41.60
CA ARG A 103 -10.52 9.37 40.88
C ARG A 103 -10.12 9.58 39.42
N ALA A 104 -10.68 10.57 38.74
CA ALA A 104 -10.32 10.94 37.38
C ALA A 104 -8.86 11.40 37.29
N GLU A 105 -8.43 12.25 38.22
CA GLU A 105 -7.03 12.68 38.32
C GLU A 105 -6.08 11.50 38.56
N LYS A 106 -6.44 10.60 39.48
CA LYS A 106 -5.63 9.40 39.78
C LYS A 106 -5.51 8.47 38.57
N ALA A 107 -6.54 8.41 37.73
CA ALA A 107 -6.52 7.67 36.46
C ALA A 107 -5.74 8.40 35.34
N GLY A 108 -5.25 9.61 35.59
CA GLY A 108 -4.51 10.41 34.62
C GLY A 108 -5.39 11.13 33.59
N MET A 109 -6.67 11.35 33.90
CA MET A 109 -7.56 12.16 33.06
C MET A 109 -7.46 13.65 33.44
N LYS A 110 -7.67 14.53 32.46
CA LYS A 110 -7.86 15.96 32.73
C LYS A 110 -9.31 16.18 33.17
N VAL A 111 -9.53 17.13 34.08
CA VAL A 111 -10.86 17.40 34.63
C VAL A 111 -11.23 18.86 34.37
N LEU A 112 -12.43 19.10 33.85
CA LEU A 112 -13.00 20.42 33.61
C LEU A 112 -14.28 20.61 34.42
N LEU A 113 -14.68 21.86 34.66
CA LEU A 113 -15.96 22.20 35.30
C LEU A 113 -16.89 22.86 34.28
N ALA A 114 -18.06 22.27 34.02
CA ALA A 114 -19.08 22.92 33.20
C ALA A 114 -20.01 23.80 34.05
N VAL A 115 -20.35 24.98 33.54
CA VAL A 115 -21.36 25.90 34.11
C VAL A 115 -22.38 26.27 33.04
N GLY A 116 -23.65 26.42 33.43
CA GLY A 116 -24.76 26.66 32.50
C GLY A 116 -25.73 25.48 32.48
N GLY A 117 -25.99 24.91 31.30
CA GLY A 117 -26.88 23.79 31.09
C GLY A 117 -28.37 24.12 31.21
N VAL A 118 -29.19 23.07 31.28
CA VAL A 118 -30.64 23.15 31.54
C VAL A 118 -30.98 22.32 32.78
N PRO A 119 -31.47 22.92 33.88
CA PRO A 119 -31.63 24.36 34.11
C PRO A 119 -30.28 25.09 34.15
N ASN A 120 -30.29 26.39 33.79
CA ASN A 120 -29.08 27.22 33.76
C ASN A 120 -28.48 27.38 35.17
N THR A 121 -27.19 27.11 35.34
CA THR A 121 -26.44 27.29 36.59
C THR A 121 -25.48 28.48 36.57
N PHE A 122 -25.44 29.26 35.48
CA PHE A 122 -24.54 30.39 35.33
C PHE A 122 -25.28 31.73 35.43
N HIS A 123 -25.28 32.33 36.62
CA HIS A 123 -26.01 33.57 36.95
C HIS A 123 -25.06 34.68 37.44
N PRO A 124 -24.11 35.13 36.61
CA PRO A 124 -23.15 36.14 37.00
C PRO A 124 -23.85 37.49 37.29
N GLY A 125 -23.45 38.13 38.39
CA GLY A 125 -24.02 39.41 38.83
C GLY A 125 -25.40 39.32 39.49
N VAL A 126 -25.95 38.11 39.68
CA VAL A 126 -27.28 37.88 40.29
C VAL A 126 -27.14 37.09 41.58
N LYS A 127 -27.64 37.61 42.71
CA LYS A 127 -27.60 36.85 43.97
C LYS A 127 -28.68 35.77 43.99
N ARG A 128 -28.49 34.74 44.81
CA ARG A 128 -29.49 33.68 44.99
C ARG A 128 -30.82 34.30 45.46
N GLY A 129 -31.90 33.96 44.78
CA GLY A 129 -33.25 34.45 45.07
C GLY A 129 -33.62 35.79 44.41
N GLU A 130 -32.69 36.44 43.71
CA GLU A 130 -33.00 37.62 42.88
C GLU A 130 -33.59 37.22 41.52
N GLU A 131 -34.33 38.14 40.89
CA GLU A 131 -34.89 37.93 39.56
C GLU A 131 -33.78 37.90 38.49
N ALA A 132 -33.79 36.88 37.65
CA ALA A 132 -32.80 36.74 36.59
C ALA A 132 -32.96 37.83 35.52
N PRO A 133 -31.88 38.52 35.10
CA PRO A 133 -31.93 39.50 34.04
C PRO A 133 -32.20 38.85 32.68
N LYS A 134 -32.66 39.66 31.71
CA LYS A 134 -32.84 39.20 30.33
C LYS A 134 -31.53 38.81 29.63
N ILE A 135 -30.42 39.47 30.00
CA ILE A 135 -29.08 39.24 29.47
C ILE A 135 -28.13 39.19 30.67
N PHE A 136 -27.54 38.03 30.94
CA PHE A 136 -26.60 37.86 32.06
C PHE A 136 -25.27 38.59 31.81
N GLY A 137 -24.62 39.03 32.89
CA GLY A 137 -23.36 39.78 32.84
C GLY A 137 -23.50 41.23 32.34
N LYS A 138 -24.65 41.62 31.77
CA LYS A 138 -24.91 42.98 31.31
C LYS A 138 -25.04 43.92 32.51
N GLY A 139 -24.09 44.85 32.65
CA GLY A 139 -24.07 45.85 33.72
C GLY A 139 -23.24 45.46 34.95
N MET A 140 -22.55 44.31 34.93
CA MET A 140 -21.49 44.03 35.90
C MET A 140 -20.35 45.03 35.74
N SER A 141 -19.78 45.49 36.87
CA SER A 141 -18.60 46.34 36.82
C SER A 141 -17.34 45.50 36.53
N GLN A 142 -16.28 46.13 36.03
CA GLN A 142 -15.00 45.43 35.82
C GLN A 142 -14.48 44.80 37.12
N ALA A 143 -14.68 45.46 38.27
CA ALA A 143 -14.29 44.92 39.56
C ALA A 143 -15.06 43.62 39.91
N ASP A 144 -16.33 43.51 39.52
CA ASP A 144 -17.12 42.29 39.71
C ASP A 144 -16.64 41.16 38.78
N VAL A 145 -16.31 41.50 37.53
CA VAL A 145 -15.72 40.56 36.56
C VAL A 145 -14.37 40.02 37.07
N ASP A 146 -13.50 40.91 37.54
CA ASP A 146 -12.20 40.56 38.10
C ASP A 146 -12.33 39.68 39.36
N THR A 147 -13.31 39.99 40.22
CA THR A 147 -13.61 39.20 41.43
C THR A 147 -14.11 37.81 41.04
N LEU A 148 -15.05 37.72 40.10
CA LEU A 148 -15.56 36.44 39.59
C LEU A 148 -14.44 35.60 38.95
N ALA A 149 -13.57 36.20 38.14
CA ALA A 149 -12.43 35.52 37.52
C ALA A 149 -11.48 34.91 38.57
N ASN A 150 -11.14 35.68 39.61
CA ASN A 150 -10.32 35.21 40.72
C ASN A 150 -10.98 34.06 41.49
N ASN A 151 -12.29 34.15 41.72
CA ASN A 151 -13.04 33.10 42.40
C ASN A 151 -13.09 31.81 41.57
N ILE A 152 -13.27 31.92 40.25
CA ILE A 152 -13.21 30.78 39.31
C ILE A 152 -11.82 30.12 39.39
N VAL A 153 -10.74 30.88 39.23
CA VAL A 153 -9.37 30.33 39.26
C VAL A 153 -9.09 29.64 40.60
N THR A 154 -9.43 30.30 41.70
CA THR A 154 -9.25 29.76 43.06
C THR A 154 -10.02 28.44 43.23
N PHE A 155 -11.26 28.38 42.75
CA PHE A 155 -12.08 27.17 42.82
C PHE A 155 -11.51 26.03 41.98
N LEU A 156 -11.09 26.31 40.75
CA LEU A 156 -10.50 25.31 39.87
C LEU A 156 -9.19 24.76 40.45
N HIS A 157 -8.32 25.63 40.99
CA HIS A 157 -7.08 25.21 41.67
C HIS A 157 -7.34 24.35 42.90
N LYS A 158 -8.33 24.72 43.73
CA LYS A 158 -8.70 23.97 44.94
C LYS A 158 -9.01 22.50 44.62
N TYR A 159 -9.65 22.23 43.49
CA TYR A 159 -10.02 20.88 43.05
C TYR A 159 -9.14 20.37 41.89
N LYS A 160 -8.03 21.04 41.60
CA LYS A 160 -7.06 20.69 40.55
C LYS A 160 -7.67 20.49 39.15
N MET A 161 -8.76 21.19 38.88
CA MET A 161 -9.38 21.21 37.57
C MET A 161 -8.55 22.06 36.60
N LYS A 162 -8.58 21.67 35.33
CA LYS A 162 -7.74 22.23 34.26
C LYS A 162 -8.45 23.27 33.40
N GLY A 163 -9.67 23.63 33.76
CA GLY A 163 -10.41 24.63 33.02
C GLY A 163 -11.90 24.65 33.34
N ILE A 164 -12.57 25.58 32.67
CA ILE A 164 -14.00 25.83 32.75
C ILE A 164 -14.64 25.64 31.37
N VAL A 165 -15.84 25.05 31.34
CA VAL A 165 -16.68 24.89 30.16
C VAL A 165 -17.91 25.78 30.31
N TYR A 166 -18.07 26.73 29.39
CA TYR A 166 -19.27 27.54 29.28
C TYR A 166 -20.32 26.77 28.46
N SER A 167 -21.26 26.13 29.14
CA SER A 167 -22.37 25.35 28.57
C SER A 167 -23.67 26.17 28.58
N ILE A 168 -23.60 27.45 28.23
CA ILE A 168 -24.65 28.42 28.59
C ILE A 168 -25.85 28.34 27.63
N LYS A 169 -27.06 28.15 28.19
CA LYS A 169 -28.33 28.03 27.45
C LYS A 169 -29.26 29.25 27.61
N LYS A 170 -28.66 30.43 27.80
CA LYS A 170 -29.31 31.73 28.06
C LYS A 170 -28.54 32.85 27.36
N PHE A 171 -29.18 33.99 27.18
CA PHE A 171 -28.53 35.19 26.64
C PHE A 171 -27.51 35.74 27.65
N VAL A 172 -26.27 35.90 27.20
CA VAL A 172 -25.17 36.51 27.96
C VAL A 172 -24.54 37.62 27.14
N SER A 173 -24.05 38.67 27.79
CA SER A 173 -23.35 39.73 27.07
C SER A 173 -22.06 39.21 26.42
N PRO A 174 -21.85 39.35 25.10
CA PRO A 174 -20.61 38.90 24.43
C PRO A 174 -19.35 39.55 25.00
N SER A 175 -19.44 40.84 25.35
CA SER A 175 -18.34 41.56 25.99
C SER A 175 -17.97 40.95 27.35
N PHE A 176 -18.96 40.57 28.15
CA PHE A 176 -18.73 39.98 29.46
C PHE A 176 -18.02 38.63 29.35
N ILE A 177 -18.45 37.76 28.44
CA ILE A 177 -17.77 36.47 28.23
C ILE A 177 -16.32 36.70 27.80
N ASN A 178 -16.08 37.63 26.88
CA ASN A 178 -14.74 37.98 26.45
C ASN A 178 -13.87 38.48 27.62
N ASP A 179 -14.38 39.43 28.40
CA ASP A 179 -13.63 40.07 29.48
C ASP A 179 -13.36 39.08 30.63
N LEU A 180 -14.35 38.24 30.98
CA LEU A 180 -14.17 37.17 31.96
C LEU A 180 -13.14 36.15 31.49
N SER A 181 -13.21 35.70 30.23
CA SER A 181 -12.28 34.71 29.67
C SER A 181 -10.85 35.27 29.64
N ALA A 182 -10.68 36.50 29.13
CA ALA A 182 -9.40 37.19 29.11
C ALA A 182 -8.82 37.34 30.52
N LYS A 183 -9.67 37.70 31.50
CA LYS A 183 -9.22 37.86 32.88
C LYS A 183 -8.81 36.55 33.54
N ILE A 184 -9.53 35.45 33.28
CA ILE A 184 -9.11 34.12 33.77
C ILE A 184 -7.75 33.75 33.18
N LYS A 185 -7.54 33.96 31.87
CA LYS A 185 -6.24 33.68 31.21
C LYS A 185 -5.12 34.60 31.71
N GLU A 186 -5.42 35.84 32.07
CA GLU A 186 -4.47 36.77 32.68
C GLU A 186 -4.01 36.27 34.06
N ILE A 187 -4.94 35.73 34.86
CA ILE A 187 -4.64 35.18 36.19
C ILE A 187 -3.88 33.84 36.06
N ASP A 188 -4.32 32.96 35.16
CA ASP A 188 -3.68 31.67 34.89
C ASP A 188 -3.83 31.24 33.43
N HIS A 189 -2.72 31.27 32.68
CA HIS A 189 -2.66 30.90 31.28
C HIS A 189 -2.74 29.39 31.03
N ASP A 190 -2.53 28.56 32.06
CA ASP A 190 -2.58 27.10 31.99
C ASP A 190 -3.99 26.53 32.22
N LEU A 191 -4.99 27.39 32.44
CA LEU A 191 -6.40 26.98 32.47
C LEU A 191 -6.99 27.03 31.06
N ALA A 192 -7.71 25.95 30.71
CA ALA A 192 -8.49 25.86 29.49
C ALA A 192 -9.79 26.65 29.64
N ILE A 193 -10.07 27.53 28.69
CA ILE A 193 -11.39 28.13 28.51
C ILE A 193 -12.07 27.42 27.35
N VAL A 194 -13.17 26.74 27.66
CA VAL A 194 -13.95 25.98 26.69
C VAL A 194 -15.33 26.60 26.53
N ALA A 195 -15.81 26.75 25.31
CA ALA A 195 -17.21 27.06 25.05
C ALA A 195 -17.92 25.84 24.45
N GLU A 196 -19.15 25.59 24.89
CA GLU A 196 -20.01 24.51 24.39
C GLU A 196 -21.27 25.11 23.72
N PRO A 197 -21.13 25.68 22.52
CA PRO A 197 -22.24 26.25 21.76
C PRO A 197 -23.12 25.18 21.12
N GLU A 198 -24.39 25.51 20.89
CA GLU A 198 -25.26 24.79 19.95
C GLU A 198 -25.00 25.28 18.52
N VAL A 199 -25.41 24.49 17.54
CA VAL A 199 -25.34 24.88 16.13
C VAL A 199 -26.73 25.28 15.64
N ASN A 200 -26.85 26.48 15.06
CA ASN A 200 -28.04 26.87 14.31
C ASN A 200 -27.65 27.58 13.01
N ASN A 201 -28.07 27.02 11.86
CA ASN A 201 -27.71 27.52 10.53
C ASN A 201 -26.19 27.74 10.38
N TYR A 202 -25.39 26.78 10.83
CA TYR A 202 -23.91 26.83 10.82
C TYR A 202 -23.31 28.02 11.58
N ARG A 203 -24.02 28.53 12.59
CA ARG A 203 -23.54 29.53 13.55
C ARG A 203 -23.52 28.95 14.95
N LEU A 204 -22.54 29.36 15.74
CA LEU A 204 -22.39 29.00 17.13
C LEU A 204 -23.33 29.86 17.99
N VAL A 205 -24.25 29.23 18.72
CA VAL A 205 -25.25 29.95 19.52
C VAL A 205 -25.32 29.44 20.97
N THR A 206 -25.62 30.35 21.90
CA THR A 206 -25.97 30.01 23.30
C THR A 206 -27.45 29.69 23.45
N THR A 207 -28.31 30.40 22.71
CA THR A 207 -29.75 30.16 22.69
C THR A 207 -30.34 30.63 21.36
N GLY A 208 -30.93 29.71 20.61
CA GLY A 208 -31.67 29.99 19.38
C GLY A 208 -30.83 30.72 18.31
N ARG A 209 -30.67 32.04 18.42
CA ARG A 209 -29.99 32.91 17.45
C ARG A 209 -28.86 33.78 18.04
N SER A 210 -28.54 33.64 19.34
CA SER A 210 -27.55 34.51 20.00
C SER A 210 -26.14 33.97 19.86
N ASN A 211 -25.26 34.72 19.22
CA ASN A 211 -23.85 34.35 19.02
C ASN A 211 -22.95 34.88 20.15
N ASP A 212 -23.27 34.57 21.40
CA ASP A 212 -22.65 35.25 22.54
C ASP A 212 -21.14 34.96 22.68
N TYR A 213 -20.64 33.86 22.10
CA TYR A 213 -19.22 33.48 22.14
C TYR A 213 -18.35 34.16 21.08
N ASP A 214 -18.92 34.71 20.00
CA ASP A 214 -18.17 35.12 18.80
C ASP A 214 -17.00 36.07 19.13
N THR A 215 -17.22 37.05 20.01
CA THR A 215 -16.18 38.02 20.40
C THR A 215 -15.02 37.34 21.13
N ALA A 216 -15.30 36.45 22.09
CA ALA A 216 -14.27 35.73 22.83
C ALA A 216 -13.49 34.77 21.93
N ILE A 217 -14.16 34.11 20.99
CA ILE A 217 -13.55 33.21 20.00
C ILE A 217 -12.59 34.00 19.10
N GLN A 218 -13.06 35.10 18.50
CA GLN A 218 -12.28 35.90 17.55
C GLN A 218 -11.03 36.53 18.19
N ASN A 219 -11.12 36.89 19.47
CA ASN A 219 -9.98 37.41 20.23
C ASN A 219 -9.02 36.32 20.72
N GLY A 220 -9.30 35.04 20.46
CA GLY A 220 -8.44 33.92 20.88
C GLY A 220 -8.52 33.61 22.38
N ASN A 221 -9.56 34.09 23.08
CA ASN A 221 -9.77 33.85 24.50
C ASN A 221 -10.47 32.51 24.79
N ILE A 222 -10.89 31.79 23.75
CA ILE A 222 -11.44 30.44 23.82
C ILE A 222 -10.40 29.45 23.27
N ASP A 223 -9.95 28.53 24.12
CA ASP A 223 -8.96 27.50 23.77
C ASP A 223 -9.60 26.33 23.02
N TYR A 224 -10.82 25.93 23.42
CA TYR A 224 -11.55 24.80 22.84
C TYR A 224 -13.03 25.12 22.60
N LEU A 225 -13.58 24.59 21.51
CA LEU A 225 -15.00 24.60 21.19
C LEU A 225 -15.52 23.16 21.22
N PHE A 226 -16.44 22.88 22.13
CA PHE A 226 -17.14 21.61 22.21
C PHE A 226 -18.49 21.82 21.52
N ILE A 227 -18.54 21.59 20.22
CA ILE A 227 -19.69 21.94 19.40
C ILE A 227 -20.78 20.90 19.64
N GLN A 228 -21.89 21.32 20.24
CA GLN A 228 -23.03 20.45 20.47
C GLN A 228 -23.79 20.23 19.16
N GLU A 229 -23.64 19.06 18.55
CA GLU A 229 -24.27 18.68 17.28
C GLU A 229 -25.44 17.74 17.52
N TYR A 230 -26.29 18.07 18.48
CA TYR A 230 -27.53 17.35 18.75
C TYR A 230 -28.60 18.25 19.41
N ASN A 231 -29.86 17.82 19.29
CA ASN A 231 -31.11 18.49 19.68
C ASN A 231 -31.70 19.51 18.69
N SER A 232 -30.98 19.89 17.66
CA SER A 232 -31.41 20.82 16.60
C SER A 232 -31.49 20.14 15.24
N PHE A 233 -32.41 20.57 14.38
CA PHE A 233 -32.43 20.12 12.98
C PHE A 233 -31.22 20.76 12.24
N MET A 234 -30.34 20.07 11.52
CA MET A 234 -30.38 18.74 10.84
C MET A 234 -29.55 17.63 11.53
N GLU A 235 -29.36 17.67 12.84
CA GLU A 235 -28.36 16.86 13.57
C GLU A 235 -28.69 15.35 13.69
N SER A 236 -29.77 14.88 13.07
CA SER A 236 -30.03 13.44 12.88
C SER A 236 -29.40 12.86 11.61
N ASP A 237 -28.85 13.70 10.73
CA ASP A 237 -28.08 13.27 9.55
C ASP A 237 -26.58 13.18 9.91
N PRO A 238 -25.95 11.98 9.83
CA PRO A 238 -24.52 11.83 10.10
C PRO A 238 -23.64 12.78 9.27
N ASN A 239 -24.00 13.10 8.03
CA ASN A 239 -23.21 13.99 7.18
C ASN A 239 -23.05 15.39 7.77
N PHE A 240 -23.96 15.79 8.66
CA PHE A 240 -23.89 17.07 9.34
C PHE A 240 -22.56 17.27 10.07
N ILE A 241 -21.98 16.23 10.68
CA ILE A 241 -20.72 16.32 11.45
C ILE A 241 -19.56 16.90 10.65
N ALA A 242 -19.35 16.41 9.43
CA ALA A 242 -18.26 16.89 8.59
C ALA A 242 -18.61 18.23 7.90
N ASP A 243 -19.88 18.40 7.53
CA ASP A 243 -20.37 19.57 6.82
C ASP A 243 -20.39 20.83 7.71
N SER A 244 -20.82 20.68 8.96
CA SER A 244 -20.91 21.74 9.96
C SER A 244 -19.52 22.29 10.28
N TYR A 245 -18.53 21.41 10.46
CA TYR A 245 -17.18 21.76 10.87
C TYR A 245 -16.56 22.85 10.00
N SER A 246 -16.57 22.65 8.68
CA SER A 246 -15.96 23.60 7.73
C SER A 246 -16.73 24.93 7.70
N LYS A 247 -18.06 24.87 7.67
CA LYS A 247 -18.93 26.05 7.61
C LYS A 247 -18.86 26.89 8.88
N ILE A 248 -18.79 26.25 10.04
CA ILE A 248 -18.67 26.93 11.34
C ILE A 248 -17.32 27.64 11.46
N ILE A 249 -16.22 26.99 11.07
CA ILE A 249 -14.88 27.60 11.10
C ILE A 249 -14.84 28.88 10.27
N GLU A 250 -15.43 28.85 9.08
CA GLU A 250 -15.52 30.02 8.20
C GLU A 250 -16.43 31.10 8.78
N ASN A 251 -17.67 30.76 9.14
CA ASN A 251 -18.68 31.71 9.60
C ASN A 251 -18.31 32.42 10.90
N SER A 252 -17.80 31.67 11.89
CA SER A 252 -17.43 32.22 13.20
C SER A 252 -15.99 32.73 13.27
N LYS A 253 -15.23 32.62 12.17
CA LYS A 253 -13.81 33.05 12.06
C LYS A 253 -12.95 32.45 13.17
N ILE A 254 -13.06 31.14 13.36
CA ILE A 254 -12.37 30.43 14.44
C ILE A 254 -10.84 30.47 14.23
N PRO A 255 -10.04 31.02 15.18
CA PRO A 255 -8.58 31.03 15.07
C PRO A 255 -7.98 29.62 14.99
N LEU A 256 -6.79 29.46 14.38
CA LEU A 256 -6.08 28.17 14.35
C LEU A 256 -5.64 27.69 15.74
N THR A 257 -5.52 28.62 16.69
CA THR A 257 -5.18 28.33 18.08
C THR A 257 -6.33 27.67 18.84
N THR A 258 -7.58 27.90 18.42
CA THR A 258 -8.76 27.29 19.02
C THR A 258 -8.99 25.90 18.44
N LYS A 259 -9.10 24.90 19.32
CA LYS A 259 -9.39 23.51 18.95
C LYS A 259 -10.90 23.24 18.97
N VAL A 260 -11.33 22.26 18.20
CA VAL A 260 -12.74 21.90 17.98
C VAL A 260 -12.92 20.42 18.33
N VAL A 261 -13.89 20.15 19.18
CA VAL A 261 -14.36 18.82 19.59
C VAL A 261 -15.82 18.74 19.21
N VAL A 262 -16.23 17.65 18.57
CA VAL A 262 -17.65 17.41 18.24
C VAL A 262 -18.29 16.72 19.43
N ASP A 263 -19.38 17.28 19.96
CA ASP A 263 -20.11 16.76 21.11
C ASP A 263 -21.42 16.11 20.68
N GLU A 264 -21.59 14.85 21.06
CA GLU A 264 -22.70 13.99 20.67
C GLU A 264 -23.29 13.28 21.91
N PRO A 265 -24.55 12.82 21.87
CA PRO A 265 -25.08 11.94 22.90
C PRO A 265 -24.26 10.64 22.96
N THR A 266 -24.05 10.07 24.15
CA THR A 266 -23.31 8.79 24.28
C THR A 266 -24.20 7.56 24.05
N ASN A 267 -25.52 7.74 24.09
CA ASN A 267 -26.52 6.72 23.75
C ASN A 267 -27.86 7.38 23.35
N SER A 268 -28.82 6.56 22.91
CA SER A 268 -30.12 7.01 22.40
C SER A 268 -31.02 7.72 23.42
N VAL A 269 -30.78 7.55 24.72
CA VAL A 269 -31.56 8.18 25.81
C VAL A 269 -30.93 9.46 26.36
N SER A 270 -29.76 9.86 25.88
CA SER A 270 -29.02 11.00 26.43
C SER A 270 -29.41 12.35 25.81
N GLY A 271 -30.07 12.34 24.65
CA GLY A 271 -30.51 13.53 23.93
C GLY A 271 -32.01 13.51 23.61
N GLY A 272 -32.46 14.52 22.87
CA GLY A 272 -33.79 14.56 22.27
C GLY A 272 -33.90 13.66 21.04
N THR A 273 -34.85 13.96 20.16
CA THR A 273 -35.08 13.17 18.93
C THR A 273 -34.17 13.58 17.78
N ASN A 274 -33.64 14.80 17.77
CA ASN A 274 -32.72 15.27 16.73
C ASN A 274 -31.29 14.87 17.08
N THR A 275 -30.97 13.60 16.93
CA THR A 275 -29.63 13.07 17.21
C THR A 275 -29.32 11.98 16.19
N ILE A 276 -28.05 11.67 16.01
CA ILE A 276 -27.61 10.56 15.15
C ILE A 276 -28.16 9.19 15.58
N TYR A 277 -28.62 9.06 16.83
CA TYR A 277 -29.24 7.84 17.36
C TYR A 277 -30.67 7.63 16.89
N HIS A 278 -31.32 8.67 16.37
CA HIS A 278 -32.71 8.64 15.91
C HIS A 278 -32.74 9.08 14.45
N PRO A 279 -32.50 8.17 13.49
CA PRO A 279 -32.53 8.48 12.07
C PRO A 279 -33.83 9.19 11.70
N GLN A 280 -33.73 10.23 10.86
CA GLN A 280 -34.86 11.08 10.47
C GLN A 280 -35.59 11.74 11.65
N ALA A 281 -34.93 11.86 12.80
CA ALA A 281 -35.50 12.31 14.06
C ALA A 281 -36.68 11.46 14.58
N ASN A 282 -36.67 10.15 14.27
CA ASN A 282 -37.71 9.23 14.69
C ASN A 282 -37.36 8.49 15.99
N ALA A 283 -37.97 8.89 17.11
CA ALA A 283 -37.72 8.31 18.43
C ALA A 283 -38.19 6.84 18.59
N THR A 284 -38.95 6.28 17.64
CA THR A 284 -39.34 4.86 17.67
C THR A 284 -38.28 3.95 17.08
N GLU A 285 -37.28 4.51 16.40
CA GLU A 285 -36.22 3.80 15.68
C GLU A 285 -34.86 4.22 16.24
N SER A 286 -34.56 3.78 17.47
CA SER A 286 -33.28 4.08 18.12
C SER A 286 -32.18 3.13 17.67
N LEU A 287 -31.04 3.68 17.26
CA LEU A 287 -29.81 2.94 17.04
C LEU A 287 -29.12 2.55 18.36
N THR A 288 -28.35 1.46 18.32
CA THR A 288 -27.34 1.17 19.34
C THR A 288 -26.17 2.14 19.25
N THR A 289 -25.35 2.21 20.30
CA THR A 289 -24.15 3.06 20.31
C THR A 289 -23.14 2.64 19.25
N GLU A 290 -22.95 1.35 19.06
CA GLU A 290 -22.07 0.80 18.03
C GLU A 290 -22.56 1.19 16.61
N GLU A 291 -23.86 1.13 16.34
CA GLU A 291 -24.44 1.55 15.05
C GLU A 291 -24.31 3.07 14.84
N ALA A 292 -24.63 3.88 15.85
CA ALA A 292 -24.50 5.33 15.78
C ALA A 292 -23.03 5.75 15.56
N VAL A 293 -22.08 5.18 16.30
CA VAL A 293 -20.65 5.42 16.09
C VAL A 293 -20.23 4.96 14.68
N GLY A 294 -20.75 3.83 14.20
CA GLY A 294 -20.54 3.37 12.83
C GLY A 294 -20.89 4.41 11.77
N LEU A 295 -21.92 5.24 12.02
CA LEU A 295 -22.30 6.36 11.15
C LEU A 295 -21.41 7.60 11.33
N MET A 296 -20.86 7.83 12.53
CA MET A 296 -19.91 8.92 12.79
C MET A 296 -18.56 8.66 12.10
N LEU A 297 -18.06 7.43 12.12
CA LEU A 297 -16.70 7.08 11.70
C LEU A 297 -16.32 7.58 10.27
N PRO A 298 -17.16 7.45 9.23
CA PRO A 298 -16.88 8.03 7.90
C PRO A 298 -16.77 9.56 7.90
N GLN A 299 -17.42 10.24 8.84
CA GLN A 299 -17.38 11.70 8.94
C GLN A 299 -16.13 12.13 9.70
N LEU A 300 -15.80 11.41 10.77
CA LEU A 300 -14.54 11.59 11.49
C LEU A 300 -13.32 11.30 10.61
N GLU A 301 -13.44 10.38 9.65
CA GLU A 301 -12.42 10.15 8.61
C GLU A 301 -12.08 11.44 7.85
N LYS A 302 -13.10 12.25 7.52
CA LYS A 302 -12.94 13.55 6.84
C LYS A 302 -12.31 14.61 7.76
N LEU A 303 -12.52 14.51 9.07
CA LEU A 303 -12.10 15.50 10.07
C LEU A 303 -10.75 15.20 10.73
N LYS A 304 -10.33 13.93 10.82
CA LYS A 304 -9.25 13.49 11.72
C LYS A 304 -7.94 14.23 11.52
N PHE A 305 -7.64 14.74 10.32
CA PHE A 305 -6.43 15.51 10.04
C PHE A 305 -6.64 17.02 9.89
N LYS A 306 -7.83 17.54 10.19
CA LYS A 306 -8.08 18.97 10.20
C LYS A 306 -7.35 19.62 11.40
N PRO A 307 -6.65 20.76 11.22
CA PRO A 307 -5.71 21.30 12.21
C PRO A 307 -6.35 21.74 13.53
N ARG A 308 -7.66 22.04 13.52
CA ARG A 308 -8.41 22.39 14.72
C ARG A 308 -9.09 21.18 15.36
N PHE A 309 -9.30 20.08 14.64
CA PHE A 309 -10.05 18.94 15.16
C PHE A 309 -9.27 18.22 16.26
N ALA A 310 -9.82 18.15 17.46
CA ALA A 310 -9.21 17.58 18.64
C ALA A 310 -9.92 16.32 19.15
N GLY A 311 -11.10 15.99 18.63
CA GLY A 311 -11.75 14.70 18.89
C GLY A 311 -13.25 14.83 19.18
N MET A 312 -13.73 13.99 20.10
CA MET A 312 -15.16 13.84 20.41
C MET A 312 -15.43 14.12 21.89
N ALA A 313 -16.60 14.67 22.19
CA ALA A 313 -17.18 14.75 23.51
C ALA A 313 -18.50 13.96 23.55
N GLY A 314 -18.84 13.47 24.73
CA GLY A 314 -20.04 12.67 24.94
C GLY A 314 -20.89 13.18 26.10
N TRP A 315 -22.14 13.54 25.82
CA TRP A 315 -23.21 13.69 26.82
C TRP A 315 -23.98 12.35 26.94
N SER A 316 -23.77 11.50 27.94
CA SER A 316 -22.93 11.69 29.13
C SER A 316 -22.34 10.36 29.64
N LEU A 317 -21.33 10.42 30.50
CA LEU A 317 -20.81 9.25 31.21
C LEU A 317 -21.88 8.56 32.07
N ASN A 318 -22.89 9.29 32.55
CA ASN A 318 -23.95 8.72 33.39
C ASN A 318 -24.78 7.73 32.58
N THR A 319 -25.13 8.08 31.34
CA THR A 319 -25.88 7.23 30.42
C THR A 319 -24.98 6.21 29.74
N ASP A 320 -23.70 6.48 29.52
CA ASP A 320 -22.76 5.49 28.98
C ASP A 320 -22.40 4.37 30.00
N TYR A 321 -22.47 4.62 31.31
CA TYR A 321 -22.10 3.62 32.34
C TYR A 321 -23.24 3.16 33.26
N ALA A 322 -24.37 3.87 33.26
CA ALA A 322 -25.54 3.53 34.06
C ALA A 322 -26.86 3.67 33.26
N ALA A 323 -26.81 3.32 31.97
CA ALA A 323 -27.93 3.39 31.01
C ALA A 323 -29.23 2.75 31.49
N ASP A 324 -29.15 1.67 32.28
CA ASP A 324 -30.32 0.98 32.84
C ASP A 324 -31.15 1.87 33.78
N LEU A 325 -30.53 2.85 34.45
CA LEU A 325 -31.24 3.85 35.25
C LEU A 325 -32.03 4.85 34.39
N TYR A 326 -31.77 4.87 33.09
CA TYR A 326 -32.41 5.72 32.09
C TYR A 326 -33.28 4.93 31.10
N GLY A 327 -33.55 3.65 31.40
CA GLY A 327 -34.44 2.80 30.60
C GLY A 327 -33.77 2.03 29.46
N ASP A 328 -32.45 2.13 29.31
CA ASP A 328 -31.69 1.35 28.31
C ASP A 328 -30.84 0.27 29.00
N SER A 329 -31.46 -0.88 29.26
CA SER A 329 -30.79 -2.02 29.91
C SER A 329 -29.90 -2.83 28.97
N LYS A 330 -29.91 -2.54 27.67
CA LYS A 330 -29.13 -3.26 26.65
C LYS A 330 -27.85 -2.55 26.26
N HIS A 331 -27.68 -1.27 26.64
CA HIS A 331 -26.47 -0.50 26.39
C HIS A 331 -25.22 -1.19 26.94
N ASN A 332 -24.19 -1.24 26.12
CA ASN A 332 -22.89 -1.77 26.50
C ASN A 332 -22.05 -0.67 27.15
N SER A 333 -21.77 -0.81 28.45
CA SER A 333 -21.12 0.25 29.22
C SER A 333 -19.77 0.69 28.62
N GLY A 334 -19.61 1.97 28.30
CA GLY A 334 -18.38 2.53 27.72
C GLY A 334 -18.22 2.34 26.22
N ALA A 335 -19.27 1.91 25.51
CA ALA A 335 -19.22 1.64 24.07
C ALA A 335 -18.81 2.88 23.27
N PHE A 336 -19.33 4.06 23.63
CA PHE A 336 -19.04 5.31 22.91
C PHE A 336 -17.53 5.56 22.78
N ALA A 337 -16.79 5.54 23.90
CA ALA A 337 -15.35 5.76 23.87
C ALA A 337 -14.56 4.61 23.24
N ARG A 338 -14.98 3.35 23.45
CA ARG A 338 -14.25 2.19 22.89
C ARG A 338 -14.29 2.19 21.37
N GLU A 339 -15.47 2.41 20.79
CA GLU A 339 -15.66 2.39 19.34
C GLU A 339 -14.96 3.59 18.67
N LEU A 340 -14.90 4.75 19.33
CA LEU A 340 -14.21 5.94 18.83
C LEU A 340 -12.67 5.90 19.01
N SER A 341 -12.15 5.10 19.94
CA SER A 341 -10.74 5.15 20.36
C SER A 341 -9.74 4.94 19.23
N ASN A 342 -10.00 4.00 18.30
CA ASN A 342 -9.09 3.78 17.17
C ASN A 342 -9.10 4.98 16.21
N CYS A 343 -10.25 5.59 15.98
CA CYS A 343 -10.36 6.79 15.15
C CYS A 343 -9.60 7.96 15.78
N ILE A 344 -9.92 8.28 17.04
CA ILE A 344 -9.41 9.51 17.68
C ILE A 344 -7.94 9.40 18.05
N TYR A 345 -7.47 8.24 18.52
CA TYR A 345 -6.09 8.09 19.00
C TYR A 345 -5.13 7.49 17.99
N LYS A 346 -5.63 6.69 17.03
CA LYS A 346 -4.79 6.03 16.02
C LYS A 346 -5.06 6.51 14.60
N ASN A 347 -6.00 7.45 14.41
CA ASN A 347 -6.44 7.92 13.10
C ASN A 347 -6.96 6.79 12.19
N VAL A 348 -7.56 5.75 12.77
CA VAL A 348 -8.19 4.64 12.04
C VAL A 348 -9.70 4.73 12.26
N CYS A 349 -10.41 5.49 11.41
CA CYS A 349 -11.85 5.74 11.58
C CYS A 349 -12.68 4.78 10.75
N ALA A 350 -12.40 4.63 9.46
CA ALA A 350 -12.95 3.53 8.66
C ALA A 350 -11.87 2.46 8.44
N SER A 351 -12.29 1.22 8.20
CA SER A 351 -11.41 0.29 7.49
C SER A 351 -11.13 0.94 6.15
N ILE A 352 -9.91 1.44 5.94
CA ILE A 352 -9.47 1.92 4.63
C ILE A 352 -9.71 0.75 3.69
N GLU A 353 -10.76 0.82 2.87
CA GLU A 353 -10.91 -0.12 1.78
C GLU A 353 -9.65 0.03 0.94
N LYS A 354 -8.84 -1.04 0.94
CA LYS A 354 -7.48 -1.06 0.39
C LYS A 354 -7.45 -1.01 -1.14
N LYS A 355 -8.58 -0.62 -1.75
CA LYS A 355 -8.82 -0.57 -3.18
C LYS A 355 -9.22 0.86 -3.51
N ILE A 356 -8.51 1.46 -4.45
CA ILE A 356 -8.89 2.78 -4.97
C ILE A 356 -10.30 2.67 -5.54
N GLU A 357 -11.23 3.47 -5.00
CA GLU A 357 -12.55 3.66 -5.58
C GLU A 357 -12.44 4.60 -6.77
N GLY A 358 -12.98 4.18 -7.93
CA GLY A 358 -12.90 4.97 -9.18
C GLY A 358 -11.60 4.78 -9.97
N PRO A 359 -11.27 5.73 -10.88
CA PRO A 359 -10.05 5.66 -11.68
C PRO A 359 -8.80 5.81 -10.82
N VAL A 360 -7.76 5.03 -11.15
CA VAL A 360 -6.40 5.30 -10.68
C VAL A 360 -5.92 6.59 -11.33
N VAL A 361 -5.49 7.53 -10.49
CA VAL A 361 -4.91 8.81 -10.88
C VAL A 361 -3.55 8.87 -10.20
N ALA A 362 -2.52 8.53 -10.97
CA ALA A 362 -1.16 8.41 -10.48
C ALA A 362 -0.22 9.43 -11.14
N GLY A 363 0.89 9.73 -10.49
CA GLY A 363 1.93 10.50 -11.18
C GLY A 363 3.29 10.44 -10.51
N LEU A 364 4.31 10.60 -11.35
CA LEU A 364 5.71 10.59 -10.93
C LEU A 364 6.10 11.96 -10.36
N LEU A 365 6.49 12.00 -9.08
CA LEU A 365 7.07 13.17 -8.43
C LEU A 365 8.61 13.07 -8.49
N PRO A 366 9.29 13.90 -9.30
CA PRO A 366 10.74 13.90 -9.38
C PRO A 366 11.36 14.62 -8.16
N LEU A 367 12.19 13.92 -7.37
CA LEU A 367 12.87 14.50 -6.20
C LEU A 367 14.00 15.47 -6.54
N TRP A 368 14.48 15.46 -7.77
CA TRP A 368 15.45 16.44 -8.25
C TRP A 368 14.80 17.79 -8.52
N GLY A 369 13.50 17.83 -8.84
CA GLY A 369 12.77 19.01 -9.27
C GLY A 369 13.35 19.66 -10.52
N LYS A 370 12.62 20.61 -11.13
CA LYS A 370 13.06 21.38 -12.31
C LYS A 370 13.62 20.48 -13.42
N SER A 371 12.80 19.53 -13.87
CA SER A 371 13.15 18.65 -14.98
C SER A 371 13.40 19.49 -16.24
N SER A 372 14.44 19.15 -17.00
CA SER A 372 14.67 19.77 -18.30
C SER A 372 13.86 19.05 -19.37
N SER A 373 13.16 19.78 -20.22
CA SER A 373 12.45 19.20 -21.35
C SER A 373 13.41 18.60 -22.37
N TYR A 374 12.94 17.63 -23.15
CA TYR A 374 13.62 17.23 -24.38
C TYR A 374 13.72 18.43 -25.33
N ASN A 375 14.77 18.42 -26.15
CA ASN A 375 14.98 19.45 -27.15
C ASN A 375 13.95 19.30 -28.28
N ILE A 376 13.07 20.28 -28.40
CA ILE A 376 12.06 20.36 -29.45
C ILE A 376 12.44 21.52 -30.36
N SER A 377 12.77 21.20 -31.62
CA SER A 377 13.12 22.21 -32.64
C SER A 377 14.21 23.21 -32.23
N GLY A 378 15.16 22.81 -31.38
CA GLY A 378 16.23 23.67 -30.86
C GLY A 378 15.92 24.38 -29.55
N GLN A 379 14.73 24.19 -28.97
CA GLN A 379 14.27 24.84 -27.74
C GLN A 379 14.12 23.84 -26.60
N GLN A 380 14.34 24.31 -25.36
CA GLN A 380 14.16 23.56 -24.12
C GLN A 380 13.68 24.49 -23.01
N ILE A 381 12.86 23.95 -22.10
CA ILE A 381 12.44 24.63 -20.87
C ILE A 381 12.87 23.83 -19.65
N ASN A 382 12.83 24.46 -18.48
CA ASN A 382 12.86 23.76 -17.19
C ASN A 382 11.48 23.85 -16.56
N THR A 383 11.05 22.77 -15.92
CA THR A 383 9.76 22.71 -15.24
C THR A 383 9.76 23.45 -13.90
N ASP A 384 8.56 23.79 -13.44
CA ASP A 384 8.32 24.26 -12.08
C ASP A 384 8.17 23.06 -11.11
N PRO A 385 8.94 23.00 -10.01
CA PRO A 385 8.80 21.92 -9.04
C PRO A 385 7.48 22.00 -8.27
N VAL A 386 6.89 20.85 -7.99
CA VAL A 386 5.71 20.77 -7.12
C VAL A 386 6.06 21.03 -5.65
N ASP A 387 5.38 21.98 -5.00
CA ASP A 387 5.59 22.26 -3.57
C ASP A 387 5.02 21.15 -2.69
N ILE A 388 5.90 20.36 -2.05
CA ILE A 388 5.54 19.32 -1.08
C ILE A 388 5.61 19.80 0.39
N SER A 389 5.89 21.08 0.64
CA SER A 389 6.05 21.61 1.98
C SER A 389 4.70 21.75 2.69
N MET A 390 4.64 21.31 3.95
CA MET A 390 3.43 21.51 4.76
C MET A 390 3.21 23.00 5.05
N PRO A 391 2.07 23.60 4.66
CA PRO A 391 1.75 24.98 4.99
C PRO A 391 1.59 25.18 6.50
N LYS A 392 1.88 26.40 6.98
CA LYS A 392 1.78 26.74 8.42
C LYS A 392 0.36 27.15 8.85
N ASP A 393 -0.45 27.63 7.91
CA ASP A 393 -1.68 28.38 8.15
C ASP A 393 -2.93 27.78 7.48
N LYS A 394 -2.77 26.70 6.71
CA LYS A 394 -3.87 26.01 5.99
C LYS A 394 -3.56 24.53 5.84
N GLU A 395 -4.52 23.75 5.35
CA GLU A 395 -4.27 22.36 4.98
C GLU A 395 -3.45 22.29 3.68
N TYR A 396 -2.60 21.28 3.52
CA TYR A 396 -1.83 21.10 2.28
C TYR A 396 -2.76 20.89 1.06
N CYS A 397 -3.82 20.10 1.18
CA CYS A 397 -4.76 19.89 0.06
C CYS A 397 -5.60 21.13 -0.26
N ASP A 398 -5.84 22.01 0.70
CA ASP A 398 -6.51 23.29 0.43
C ASP A 398 -5.58 24.24 -0.35
N LYS A 399 -4.27 24.18 -0.08
CA LYS A 399 -3.24 24.94 -0.82
C LYS A 399 -2.93 24.34 -2.19
N ASN A 400 -2.86 23.02 -2.27
CA ASN A 400 -2.41 22.24 -3.42
C ASN A 400 -3.49 21.22 -3.85
N PRO A 401 -4.69 21.68 -4.26
CA PRO A 401 -5.81 20.79 -4.58
C PRO A 401 -5.49 19.82 -5.71
N GLN A 402 -4.69 20.24 -6.70
CA GLN A 402 -4.33 19.42 -7.86
C GLN A 402 -3.43 18.23 -7.48
N VAL A 403 -2.44 18.45 -6.61
CA VAL A 403 -1.64 17.35 -6.05
C VAL A 403 -2.52 16.37 -5.26
N CYS A 404 -3.60 16.86 -4.66
CA CYS A 404 -4.55 16.03 -3.92
C CYS A 404 -5.63 15.38 -4.78
N LYS A 405 -5.63 15.55 -6.11
CA LYS A 405 -6.43 14.71 -7.01
C LYS A 405 -5.82 13.32 -7.21
N TYR A 406 -4.50 13.22 -7.09
CA TYR A 406 -3.79 11.94 -7.15
C TYR A 406 -4.18 11.03 -6.00
N ASN A 407 -4.52 9.79 -6.32
CA ASN A 407 -4.69 8.72 -5.32
C ASN A 407 -3.39 7.91 -5.14
N ILE A 408 -2.46 7.98 -6.11
CA ILE A 408 -1.12 7.42 -6.01
C ILE A 408 -0.08 8.47 -6.40
N ILE A 409 0.97 8.63 -5.60
CA ILE A 409 2.16 9.40 -5.96
C ILE A 409 3.36 8.48 -5.99
N ILE A 410 4.08 8.46 -7.12
CA ILE A 410 5.26 7.65 -7.32
C ILE A 410 6.47 8.58 -7.18
N VAL A 411 7.25 8.44 -6.12
CA VAL A 411 8.36 9.33 -5.81
C VAL A 411 9.64 8.79 -6.44
N GLY A 412 10.14 9.48 -7.45
CA GLY A 412 11.31 9.08 -8.23
C GLY A 412 12.54 9.96 -7.97
N TYR A 413 13.77 9.45 -8.04
CA TYR A 413 14.18 8.05 -8.13
C TYR A 413 14.99 7.65 -6.89
N ILE A 414 14.88 6.39 -6.51
CA ILE A 414 15.90 5.74 -5.68
C ILE A 414 16.93 5.06 -6.57
N ASN A 415 18.17 5.52 -6.48
CA ASN A 415 19.27 5.02 -7.29
C ASN A 415 19.99 3.88 -6.56
N TYR A 416 20.52 2.92 -7.34
CA TYR A 416 21.40 1.88 -6.83
C TYR A 416 22.76 1.92 -7.52
N THR A 417 23.84 1.92 -6.72
CA THR A 417 25.19 1.63 -7.22
C THR A 417 25.87 0.58 -6.35
N GLY A 418 26.74 -0.24 -6.94
CA GLY A 418 27.45 -1.29 -6.20
C GLY A 418 28.31 -0.78 -5.04
N SER A 419 28.71 0.50 -5.05
CA SER A 419 29.54 1.12 -4.00
C SER A 419 28.74 1.82 -2.89
N LYS A 420 27.55 2.37 -3.19
CA LYS A 420 26.74 3.12 -2.22
C LYS A 420 25.48 2.39 -1.77
N GLY A 421 25.08 1.33 -2.46
CA GLY A 421 23.78 0.71 -2.28
C GLY A 421 22.64 1.62 -2.75
N PHE A 422 21.47 1.50 -2.12
CA PHE A 422 20.30 2.33 -2.40
C PHE A 422 20.40 3.71 -1.72
N TYR A 423 20.08 4.77 -2.46
CA TYR A 423 19.99 6.14 -1.91
C TYR A 423 19.03 7.02 -2.72
N LEU A 424 18.42 8.00 -2.04
CA LEU A 424 17.65 9.08 -2.65
C LEU A 424 18.57 10.27 -2.96
N THR A 425 18.34 10.93 -4.09
CA THR A 425 18.98 12.20 -4.44
C THR A 425 17.94 13.31 -4.48
N PHE A 426 18.31 14.46 -3.92
CA PHE A 426 17.48 15.68 -3.88
C PHE A 426 18.13 16.83 -4.66
N ASN A 427 19.23 16.54 -5.33
CA ASN A 427 19.97 17.52 -6.14
C ASN A 427 19.28 17.67 -7.50
N GLU A 428 19.29 18.88 -8.06
CA GLU A 428 18.76 19.13 -9.41
C GLU A 428 19.45 18.26 -10.48
N GLU A 429 18.71 17.93 -11.54
CA GLU A 429 19.13 17.03 -12.62
C GLU A 429 20.44 17.45 -13.29
N ASN A 430 20.69 18.76 -13.37
CA ASN A 430 21.87 19.36 -14.01
C ASN A 430 23.16 19.28 -13.16
N GLY A 431 23.13 18.57 -12.03
CA GLY A 431 24.29 18.41 -11.14
C GLY A 431 24.57 19.61 -10.23
N SER A 432 23.62 20.53 -10.11
CA SER A 432 23.64 21.61 -9.10
C SER A 432 23.62 21.00 -7.69
N SER A 433 24.33 21.64 -6.75
CA SER A 433 24.25 21.28 -5.32
C SER A 433 22.99 21.85 -4.64
N GLU A 434 22.20 22.65 -5.35
CA GLU A 434 20.93 23.16 -4.84
C GLU A 434 19.93 22.01 -4.68
N LYS A 435 19.30 21.98 -3.50
CA LYS A 435 18.31 20.97 -3.15
C LYS A 435 16.93 21.61 -3.19
N ILE A 436 16.03 21.01 -3.97
CA ILE A 436 14.64 21.47 -4.05
C ILE A 436 13.85 21.02 -2.81
N TYR A 437 14.11 19.80 -2.34
CA TYR A 437 13.44 19.23 -1.17
C TYR A 437 14.43 18.73 -0.12
N THR A 438 13.97 18.67 1.12
CA THR A 438 14.68 17.99 2.22
C THR A 438 14.06 16.62 2.53
N PRO A 439 14.84 15.68 3.12
CA PRO A 439 14.30 14.44 3.67
C PRO A 439 13.10 14.64 4.60
N GLU A 440 13.17 15.64 5.48
CA GLU A 440 12.12 15.93 6.46
C GLU A 440 10.84 16.42 5.77
N GLN A 441 10.94 17.28 4.74
CA GLN A 441 9.79 17.70 3.94
C GLN A 441 9.12 16.51 3.27
N LEU A 442 9.91 15.61 2.66
CA LEU A 442 9.39 14.40 2.02
C LEU A 442 8.68 13.48 3.02
N LYS A 443 9.26 13.27 4.21
CA LYS A 443 8.63 12.46 5.28
C LYS A 443 7.30 13.05 5.73
N GLN A 444 7.25 14.37 5.94
CA GLN A 444 6.02 15.06 6.31
C GLN A 444 4.95 14.94 5.22
N PHE A 445 5.35 15.12 3.96
CA PHE A 445 4.48 14.96 2.80
C PHE A 445 3.92 13.53 2.68
N ILE A 446 4.76 12.51 2.76
CA ILE A 446 4.33 11.10 2.73
C ILE A 446 3.32 10.82 3.83
N ASN A 447 3.66 11.19 5.07
CA ASN A 447 2.77 10.99 6.22
C ASN A 447 1.43 11.71 6.02
N TYR A 448 1.45 12.93 5.50
CA TYR A 448 0.26 13.69 5.20
C TYR A 448 -0.58 13.05 4.09
N MET A 449 0.00 12.62 2.97
CA MET A 449 -0.77 12.02 1.87
C MET A 449 -1.40 10.69 2.29
N LYS A 450 -0.66 9.89 3.06
CA LYS A 450 -1.17 8.67 3.71
C LYS A 450 -2.33 8.95 4.64
N SER A 451 -2.23 10.04 5.39
CA SER A 451 -3.32 10.53 6.24
C SER A 451 -4.59 10.79 5.42
N LYS A 452 -4.47 11.15 4.14
CA LYS A 452 -5.61 11.40 3.25
C LYS A 452 -6.08 10.16 2.49
N GLY A 453 -5.65 8.96 2.91
CA GLY A 453 -5.99 7.70 2.24
C GLY A 453 -5.31 7.51 0.88
N LYS A 454 -4.25 8.28 0.60
CA LYS A 454 -3.49 8.22 -0.65
C LYS A 454 -2.27 7.34 -0.47
N HIS A 455 -1.80 6.73 -1.55
CA HIS A 455 -0.63 5.87 -1.54
C HIS A 455 0.59 6.61 -2.06
N VAL A 456 1.71 6.54 -1.34
CA VAL A 456 2.98 7.07 -1.81
C VAL A 456 3.99 5.93 -1.99
N LEU A 457 4.39 5.69 -3.24
CA LEU A 457 5.33 4.65 -3.63
C LEU A 457 6.71 5.26 -3.86
N VAL A 458 7.78 4.51 -3.61
CA VAL A 458 9.14 4.89 -4.04
C VAL A 458 9.47 4.20 -5.37
N ASP A 459 10.06 4.92 -6.31
CA ASP A 459 10.41 4.41 -7.64
C ASP A 459 11.87 3.98 -7.75
N VAL A 460 12.09 2.68 -7.95
CA VAL A 460 13.39 2.02 -8.08
C VAL A 460 13.76 1.88 -9.55
N GLY A 461 14.87 2.52 -9.93
CA GLY A 461 15.42 2.44 -11.29
C GLY A 461 15.69 3.82 -11.89
N GLY A 462 15.41 3.97 -13.17
CA GLY A 462 15.71 5.18 -13.95
C GLY A 462 17.13 5.24 -14.49
N LYS A 463 17.43 6.30 -15.25
CA LYS A 463 18.65 6.48 -16.08
C LYS A 463 19.99 6.31 -15.33
N PHE A 464 20.00 6.48 -14.01
CA PHE A 464 21.22 6.44 -13.19
C PHE A 464 21.35 5.19 -12.31
N SER A 465 20.43 4.25 -12.45
CA SER A 465 20.48 2.97 -11.73
C SER A 465 21.26 1.93 -12.53
N HIS A 466 22.01 1.08 -11.82
CA HIS A 466 22.76 -0.03 -12.43
C HIS A 466 22.54 -1.31 -11.61
N ILE A 467 21.42 -1.98 -11.87
CA ILE A 467 20.97 -3.15 -11.12
C ILE A 467 21.59 -4.41 -11.71
N ASN A 468 22.38 -5.11 -10.89
CA ASN A 468 22.76 -6.48 -11.15
C ASN A 468 21.98 -7.42 -10.24
N TRP A 469 20.97 -8.10 -10.77
CA TRP A 469 20.08 -8.99 -10.03
C TRP A 469 20.79 -10.14 -9.30
N THR A 470 21.95 -10.58 -9.77
CA THR A 470 22.72 -11.64 -9.08
C THR A 470 23.35 -11.14 -7.79
N THR A 471 23.86 -9.90 -7.77
CA THR A 471 24.62 -9.35 -6.64
C THR A 471 23.88 -8.32 -5.79
N ILE A 472 22.76 -7.77 -6.28
CA ILE A 472 22.01 -6.73 -5.57
C ILE A 472 21.50 -7.20 -4.20
N ASP A 473 21.59 -6.30 -3.22
CA ASP A 473 21.00 -6.44 -1.89
C ASP A 473 19.88 -5.43 -1.67
N LEU A 474 18.65 -5.92 -1.51
CA LEU A 474 17.45 -5.11 -1.30
C LEU A 474 17.26 -4.65 0.16
N SER A 475 18.14 -5.06 1.10
CA SER A 475 18.04 -4.64 2.50
C SER A 475 18.13 -3.12 2.69
N GLY A 476 18.93 -2.44 1.86
CA GLY A 476 19.04 -0.97 1.84
C GLY A 476 17.74 -0.29 1.41
N LEU A 477 17.04 -0.86 0.42
CA LEU A 477 15.74 -0.39 -0.03
C LEU A 477 14.68 -0.53 1.08
N VAL A 478 14.65 -1.67 1.79
CA VAL A 478 13.76 -1.87 2.95
C VAL A 478 13.96 -0.77 4.00
N LYS A 479 15.21 -0.43 4.32
CA LYS A 479 15.51 0.64 5.29
C LYS A 479 14.99 2.01 4.84
N ILE A 480 15.15 2.35 3.56
CA ILE A 480 14.65 3.63 3.02
C ILE A 480 13.12 3.66 3.01
N VAL A 481 12.48 2.56 2.61
CA VAL A 481 11.02 2.41 2.67
C VAL A 481 10.50 2.66 4.08
N GLU A 482 11.12 2.04 5.09
CA GLU A 482 10.73 2.17 6.48
C GLU A 482 11.01 3.56 7.06
N ASP A 483 12.17 4.14 6.75
CA ASP A 483 12.58 5.46 7.29
C ASP A 483 11.71 6.61 6.75
N TYR A 484 11.29 6.53 5.50
CA TYR A 484 10.43 7.55 4.87
C TYR A 484 8.93 7.25 5.01
N GLY A 485 8.57 6.01 5.34
CA GLY A 485 7.18 5.61 5.53
C GLY A 485 6.40 5.36 4.25
N PHE A 486 7.08 4.96 3.16
CA PHE A 486 6.42 4.64 1.88
C PHE A 486 5.40 3.49 2.01
N ASP A 487 4.35 3.51 1.18
CA ASP A 487 3.30 2.47 1.15
C ASP A 487 3.61 1.33 0.19
N GLY A 488 4.58 1.53 -0.70
CA GLY A 488 4.96 0.52 -1.67
C GLY A 488 6.23 0.87 -2.43
N VAL A 489 6.64 -0.07 -3.28
CA VAL A 489 7.77 0.07 -4.20
C VAL A 489 7.26 -0.07 -5.63
N ASN A 490 7.67 0.84 -6.50
CA ASN A 490 7.56 0.70 -7.95
C ASN A 490 8.94 0.34 -8.53
N PHE A 491 8.99 -0.63 -9.45
CA PHE A 491 10.21 -0.95 -10.19
C PHE A 491 10.10 -0.43 -11.64
N HIS A 492 10.92 0.57 -11.95
CA HIS A 492 11.04 1.20 -13.26
C HIS A 492 12.40 0.85 -13.88
N LEU A 493 12.49 -0.38 -14.39
CA LEU A 493 13.74 -0.96 -14.88
C LEU A 493 14.04 -0.46 -16.30
N THR A 494 15.22 0.12 -16.50
CA THR A 494 15.74 0.44 -17.84
C THR A 494 16.23 -0.83 -18.54
N ASP A 495 16.46 -0.79 -19.86
CA ASP A 495 16.99 -1.92 -20.64
C ASP A 495 18.20 -2.62 -19.99
N SER A 496 19.10 -1.87 -19.38
CA SER A 496 20.28 -2.42 -18.70
C SER A 496 19.99 -3.07 -17.35
N ASP A 497 18.87 -2.72 -16.72
CA ASP A 497 18.43 -3.23 -15.42
C ASP A 497 17.47 -4.43 -15.55
N ILE A 498 16.91 -4.68 -16.75
CA ILE A 498 16.07 -5.85 -16.99
C ILE A 498 16.93 -7.12 -16.85
N PRO A 499 16.45 -8.20 -16.18
CA PRO A 499 17.14 -9.48 -16.17
C PRO A 499 17.54 -9.93 -17.58
N LYS A 500 18.73 -10.52 -17.73
CA LYS A 500 19.26 -10.87 -19.06
C LYS A 500 18.68 -12.15 -19.66
N ASN A 501 18.13 -13.02 -18.81
CA ASN A 501 17.57 -14.31 -19.19
C ASN A 501 16.59 -14.83 -18.12
N GLU A 502 15.97 -15.97 -18.38
CA GLU A 502 14.97 -16.61 -17.50
C GLU A 502 15.56 -16.97 -16.12
N GLU A 503 16.81 -17.46 -16.04
CA GLU A 503 17.45 -17.82 -14.77
C GLU A 503 17.63 -16.58 -13.88
N VAL A 504 18.13 -15.49 -14.44
CA VAL A 504 18.30 -14.23 -13.72
C VAL A 504 16.94 -13.63 -13.35
N SER A 505 15.90 -13.84 -14.17
CA SER A 505 14.52 -13.42 -13.86
C SER A 505 13.98 -14.12 -12.61
N LYS A 506 14.22 -15.43 -12.47
CA LYS A 506 13.88 -16.19 -11.25
C LYS A 506 14.61 -15.68 -10.03
N ILE A 507 15.89 -15.35 -10.16
CA ILE A 507 16.69 -14.77 -9.06
C ILE A 507 16.11 -13.42 -8.63
N ALA A 508 15.81 -12.54 -9.60
CA ALA A 508 15.21 -11.24 -9.36
C ALA A 508 13.85 -11.38 -8.66
N ALA A 509 12.96 -12.23 -9.17
CA ALA A 509 11.64 -12.51 -8.59
C ALA A 509 11.73 -13.01 -7.15
N GLN A 510 12.66 -13.93 -6.86
CA GLN A 510 12.89 -14.42 -5.50
C GLN A 510 13.35 -13.31 -4.55
N LYS A 511 14.27 -12.45 -4.99
CA LYS A 511 14.75 -11.32 -4.18
C LYS A 511 13.64 -10.32 -3.88
N ILE A 512 12.87 -9.93 -4.90
CA ILE A 512 11.71 -9.02 -4.74
C ILE A 512 10.66 -9.65 -3.82
N SER A 513 10.35 -10.93 -3.99
CA SER A 513 9.36 -11.63 -3.16
C SER A 513 9.78 -11.70 -1.69
N ARG A 514 11.07 -11.92 -1.40
CA ARG A 514 11.61 -11.89 -0.03
C ARG A 514 11.50 -10.49 0.57
N MET A 515 11.89 -9.45 -0.17
CA MET A 515 11.75 -8.06 0.27
C MET A 515 10.29 -7.72 0.57
N LEU A 516 9.37 -8.11 -0.32
CA LEU A 516 7.94 -7.89 -0.16
C LEU A 516 7.41 -8.59 1.09
N ALA A 517 7.82 -9.84 1.35
CA ALA A 517 7.44 -10.57 2.55
C ALA A 517 7.91 -9.85 3.83
N THR A 518 9.15 -9.32 3.85
CA THR A 518 9.67 -8.53 4.98
C THR A 518 8.83 -7.27 5.22
N LEU A 519 8.53 -6.51 4.18
CA LEU A 519 7.75 -5.26 4.30
C LEU A 519 6.29 -5.54 4.70
N LYS A 520 5.70 -6.63 4.20
CA LYS A 520 4.33 -7.05 4.54
C LYS A 520 4.16 -7.54 5.97
N GLN A 521 5.22 -7.99 6.64
CA GLN A 521 5.16 -8.31 8.07
C GLN A 521 4.83 -7.08 8.93
N LYS A 522 5.31 -5.90 8.54
CA LYS A 522 5.05 -4.63 9.24
C LYS A 522 3.83 -3.89 8.69
N ASN A 523 3.63 -3.93 7.38
CA ASN A 523 2.49 -3.32 6.70
C ASN A 523 1.81 -4.36 5.80
N PRO A 524 0.78 -5.08 6.27
CA PRO A 524 0.08 -6.09 5.46
C PRO A 524 -0.52 -5.56 4.15
N SER A 525 -0.70 -4.24 4.05
CA SER A 525 -1.17 -3.51 2.86
C SER A 525 -0.06 -2.97 1.96
N PHE A 526 1.21 -3.36 2.15
CA PHE A 526 2.32 -2.86 1.35
C PHE A 526 2.18 -3.21 -0.14
N TRP A 527 2.37 -2.22 -1.01
CA TRP A 527 2.17 -2.36 -2.46
C TRP A 527 3.46 -2.68 -3.21
N LEU A 528 3.29 -3.49 -4.26
CA LEU A 528 4.32 -3.72 -5.27
C LEU A 528 3.77 -3.27 -6.63
N ALA A 529 4.53 -2.47 -7.35
CA ALA A 529 4.19 -2.01 -8.68
C ALA A 529 5.39 -2.08 -9.64
N PHE A 530 5.11 -1.98 -10.94
CA PHE A 530 6.13 -1.94 -12.00
C PHE A 530 5.77 -0.90 -13.05
N SER A 531 6.78 -0.28 -13.66
CA SER A 531 6.64 0.61 -14.81
C SER A 531 7.41 0.11 -16.04
N PRO A 532 6.95 -0.96 -16.71
CA PRO A 532 7.55 -1.40 -17.97
C PRO A 532 7.18 -0.49 -19.12
N ASP A 533 8.03 -0.43 -20.13
CA ASP A 533 7.64 0.06 -21.45
C ASP A 533 6.70 -0.93 -22.14
N TRP A 534 5.74 -0.39 -22.91
CA TRP A 534 4.69 -1.18 -23.55
C TRP A 534 5.23 -2.35 -24.39
N HIS A 535 6.37 -2.15 -25.05
CA HIS A 535 6.98 -3.13 -25.94
C HIS A 535 7.67 -4.30 -25.21
N TYR A 536 7.86 -4.20 -23.90
CA TYR A 536 8.24 -5.34 -23.06
C TYR A 536 7.05 -6.23 -22.73
N ILE A 537 5.82 -5.71 -22.80
CA ILE A 537 4.58 -6.44 -22.45
C ILE A 537 3.84 -6.93 -23.68
N VAL A 538 3.76 -6.11 -24.74
CA VAL A 538 3.17 -6.47 -26.04
C VAL A 538 4.27 -6.45 -27.08
N ALA A 539 4.53 -7.61 -27.69
CA ALA A 539 5.55 -7.74 -28.72
C ALA A 539 5.27 -6.82 -29.93
N PRO A 540 6.19 -5.93 -30.32
CA PRO A 540 6.03 -5.10 -31.50
C PRO A 540 5.95 -5.92 -32.79
N LEU A 541 5.33 -5.35 -33.82
CA LEU A 541 5.35 -5.88 -35.18
C LEU A 541 6.77 -5.86 -35.76
N ALA A 542 7.20 -7.00 -36.28
CA ALA A 542 8.44 -7.14 -37.02
C ALA A 542 8.37 -6.37 -38.35
N LYS A 543 9.52 -6.21 -39.01
CA LYS A 543 9.63 -5.50 -40.30
C LYS A 543 8.70 -6.03 -41.40
N ASN A 544 8.25 -7.29 -41.30
CA ASN A 544 7.29 -7.87 -42.23
C ASN A 544 5.83 -7.41 -42.00
N SER A 545 5.58 -6.58 -40.99
CA SER A 545 4.27 -6.03 -40.61
C SER A 545 3.19 -7.09 -40.35
N ARG A 546 3.59 -8.32 -40.04
CA ARG A 546 2.67 -9.45 -39.80
C ARG A 546 2.95 -10.20 -38.51
N ASP A 547 4.22 -10.35 -38.15
CA ASP A 547 4.62 -11.14 -36.99
C ASP A 547 4.92 -10.23 -35.79
N ASN A 548 4.30 -10.49 -34.63
CA ASN A 548 4.71 -9.89 -33.36
C ASN A 548 5.89 -10.68 -32.76
N ILE A 549 7.01 -10.01 -32.47
CA ILE A 549 8.25 -10.64 -31.96
C ILE A 549 8.84 -9.82 -30.80
N TYR A 550 9.12 -10.48 -29.67
CA TYR A 550 9.85 -9.85 -28.55
C TYR A 550 11.34 -9.70 -28.88
N THR A 551 11.90 -8.54 -28.56
CA THR A 551 13.35 -8.29 -28.53
C THR A 551 13.98 -8.86 -27.26
N ASN A 552 13.30 -8.72 -26.11
CA ASN A 552 13.67 -9.31 -24.83
C ASN A 552 12.39 -9.73 -24.08
N ARG A 553 12.33 -10.98 -23.61
CA ARG A 553 11.18 -11.53 -22.88
C ARG A 553 11.35 -11.51 -21.36
N SER A 554 12.55 -11.24 -20.86
CA SER A 554 12.88 -11.42 -19.44
C SER A 554 12.07 -10.54 -18.49
N TYR A 555 11.51 -9.41 -18.94
CA TYR A 555 10.56 -8.64 -18.12
C TYR A 555 9.26 -9.42 -17.86
N LEU A 556 8.72 -10.09 -18.88
CA LEU A 556 7.53 -10.93 -18.74
C LEU A 556 7.79 -12.13 -17.84
N ASP A 557 8.96 -12.76 -17.98
CA ASP A 557 9.34 -13.88 -17.13
C ASP A 557 9.48 -13.43 -15.67
N LEU A 558 10.06 -12.25 -15.41
CA LEU A 558 10.11 -11.63 -14.08
C LEU A 558 8.72 -11.41 -13.47
N LEU A 559 7.80 -10.78 -14.21
CA LEU A 559 6.43 -10.54 -13.72
C LEU A 559 5.68 -11.85 -13.48
N SER A 560 5.87 -12.84 -14.35
CA SER A 560 5.28 -14.18 -14.21
C SER A 560 5.82 -14.91 -12.98
N ASP A 561 7.12 -14.87 -12.73
CA ASP A 561 7.77 -15.55 -11.61
C ASP A 561 7.41 -14.91 -10.25
N ILE A 562 7.17 -13.59 -10.21
CA ILE A 562 6.60 -12.91 -9.03
C ILE A 562 5.13 -13.29 -8.83
N GLY A 563 4.41 -13.49 -9.94
CA GLY A 563 2.98 -13.75 -9.98
C GLY A 563 2.16 -12.47 -9.91
N ILE A 564 1.30 -12.25 -10.92
CA ILE A 564 0.52 -11.00 -11.06
C ILE A 564 -0.39 -10.69 -9.87
N ASN A 565 -0.76 -11.71 -9.08
CA ASN A 565 -1.55 -11.54 -7.86
C ASN A 565 -0.79 -10.81 -6.76
N ASN A 566 0.55 -10.88 -6.74
CA ASN A 566 1.40 -10.19 -5.78
C ASN A 566 1.70 -8.73 -6.17
N ILE A 567 1.34 -8.33 -7.39
CA ILE A 567 1.55 -6.99 -7.94
C ILE A 567 0.24 -6.21 -7.86
N ASN A 568 0.27 -5.00 -7.32
CA ASN A 568 -0.91 -4.15 -7.18
C ASN A 568 -1.26 -3.47 -8.50
N TYR A 569 -0.26 -2.84 -9.14
CA TYR A 569 -0.45 -2.11 -10.40
C TYR A 569 0.74 -2.26 -11.35
N ILE A 570 0.46 -2.21 -12.64
CA ILE A 570 1.41 -2.06 -13.74
C ILE A 570 1.17 -0.68 -14.34
N PHE A 571 2.08 0.25 -14.10
CA PHE A 571 2.09 1.59 -14.69
C PHE A 571 2.83 1.54 -16.04
N LEU A 572 2.14 1.07 -17.08
CA LEU A 572 2.72 0.82 -18.39
C LEU A 572 3.15 2.15 -19.04
N ASN A 573 4.45 2.33 -19.31
CA ASN A 573 4.92 3.45 -20.11
C ASN A 573 4.47 3.23 -21.56
N THR A 574 3.61 4.13 -22.04
CA THR A 574 2.99 3.99 -23.36
C THR A 574 3.74 4.73 -24.47
N TYR A 575 4.91 5.29 -24.12
CA TYR A 575 5.87 5.92 -25.01
C TYR A 575 7.15 5.08 -25.07
N SER A 576 7.95 5.23 -26.13
CA SER A 576 9.18 4.45 -26.36
C SER A 576 10.08 5.15 -27.36
N GLU A 577 11.41 4.95 -27.29
CA GLU A 577 12.39 5.61 -28.17
C GLU A 577 12.00 5.60 -29.66
N LYS A 578 11.38 4.50 -30.11
CA LYS A 578 10.87 4.33 -31.48
C LYS A 578 9.35 4.53 -31.52
N ALA A 579 8.92 5.75 -31.81
CA ALA A 579 7.49 6.06 -31.93
C ALA A 579 6.80 5.39 -33.14
N ALA A 580 7.57 4.83 -34.09
CA ALA A 580 7.05 4.10 -35.24
C ALA A 580 6.84 2.60 -34.97
N ASP A 581 7.27 2.08 -33.81
CA ASP A 581 6.99 0.71 -33.44
C ASP A 581 5.46 0.54 -33.28
N SER A 582 4.94 -0.57 -33.80
CA SER A 582 3.50 -0.76 -34.01
C SER A 582 3.00 -2.10 -33.46
N ILE A 583 1.69 -2.15 -33.24
CA ILE A 583 0.92 -3.35 -32.92
C ILE A 583 -0.21 -3.52 -33.93
N LEU A 584 -0.92 -4.64 -33.89
CA LEU A 584 -2.19 -4.80 -34.60
C LEU A 584 -3.31 -4.15 -33.78
N SER A 585 -4.13 -3.36 -34.45
CA SER A 585 -5.28 -2.65 -33.88
C SER A 585 -6.57 -3.45 -34.03
N PHE A 586 -7.65 -2.97 -33.42
CA PHE A 586 -9.00 -3.49 -33.63
C PHE A 586 -9.61 -3.11 -34.99
N TYR A 587 -8.98 -2.19 -35.75
CA TYR A 587 -9.44 -1.85 -37.10
C TYR A 587 -9.12 -2.98 -38.06
N LYS A 588 -10.07 -3.28 -38.97
CA LYS A 588 -9.92 -4.29 -40.01
C LYS A 588 -9.94 -3.63 -41.39
N ASN A 589 -9.10 -4.12 -42.30
CA ASN A 589 -9.19 -3.75 -43.72
C ASN A 589 -10.39 -4.44 -44.39
N ASP A 590 -10.62 -4.15 -45.68
CA ASP A 590 -11.72 -4.73 -46.46
C ASP A 590 -11.62 -6.26 -46.58
N GLN A 591 -10.42 -6.82 -46.38
CA GLN A 591 -10.16 -8.26 -46.33
C GLN A 591 -10.41 -8.89 -44.95
N GLY A 592 -10.79 -8.09 -43.94
CA GLY A 592 -11.03 -8.54 -42.58
C GLY A 592 -9.77 -8.74 -41.73
N GLU A 593 -8.60 -8.33 -42.22
CA GLU A 593 -7.32 -8.43 -41.50
C GLU A 593 -7.11 -7.22 -40.60
N TYR A 594 -6.55 -7.44 -39.40
CA TYR A 594 -6.23 -6.37 -38.47
C TYR A 594 -5.18 -5.41 -39.04
N GLN A 595 -5.40 -4.11 -38.88
CA GLN A 595 -4.52 -3.06 -39.37
C GLN A 595 -3.44 -2.71 -38.35
N LYS A 596 -2.23 -2.41 -38.82
CA LYS A 596 -1.15 -1.90 -37.96
C LYS A 596 -1.50 -0.52 -37.40
N ILE A 597 -1.04 -0.24 -36.18
CA ILE A 597 -1.12 1.09 -35.58
C ILE A 597 0.11 1.36 -34.72
N SER A 598 0.62 2.59 -34.80
CA SER A 598 1.71 3.12 -33.99
C SER A 598 1.30 4.46 -33.36
N PRO A 599 2.05 4.98 -32.37
CA PRO A 599 1.85 6.33 -31.86
C PRO A 599 1.79 7.41 -32.95
N VAL A 600 2.59 7.30 -34.01
CA VAL A 600 2.60 8.29 -35.11
C VAL A 600 1.32 8.28 -35.96
N ASP A 601 0.54 7.20 -35.93
CA ASP A 601 -0.74 7.10 -36.64
C ASP A 601 -1.91 7.72 -35.83
N GLY A 602 -1.63 8.20 -34.62
CA GLY A 602 -2.56 8.80 -33.69
C GLY A 602 -2.48 8.14 -32.31
N TYR A 603 -1.87 8.84 -31.36
CA TYR A 603 -1.53 8.29 -30.05
C TYR A 603 -2.76 7.81 -29.25
N GLY A 604 -3.86 8.54 -29.25
CA GLY A 604 -5.10 8.09 -28.60
C GLY A 604 -5.67 6.79 -29.18
N LYS A 605 -5.62 6.62 -30.50
CA LYS A 605 -6.03 5.37 -31.18
C LYS A 605 -5.07 4.22 -30.86
N PHE A 606 -3.78 4.52 -30.77
CA PHE A 606 -2.77 3.56 -30.33
C PHE A 606 -3.02 3.10 -28.89
N LEU A 607 -3.27 4.02 -27.94
CA LEU A 607 -3.62 3.69 -26.56
C LEU A 607 -4.86 2.81 -26.46
N ALA A 608 -5.94 3.15 -27.19
CA ALA A 608 -7.14 2.33 -27.22
C ALA A 608 -6.87 0.92 -27.78
N SER A 609 -6.04 0.82 -28.81
CA SER A 609 -5.63 -0.46 -29.40
C SER A 609 -4.73 -1.27 -28.46
N LEU A 610 -3.86 -0.61 -27.71
CA LEU A 610 -2.99 -1.23 -26.71
C LEU A 610 -3.81 -1.79 -25.54
N ALA A 611 -4.80 -1.05 -25.04
CA ALA A 611 -5.74 -1.55 -24.03
C ALA A 611 -6.52 -2.76 -24.56
N TRP A 612 -7.00 -2.69 -25.81
CA TRP A 612 -7.68 -3.80 -26.46
C TRP A 612 -6.79 -5.05 -26.57
N ALA A 613 -5.54 -4.88 -26.98
CA ALA A 613 -4.55 -5.96 -27.08
C ALA A 613 -4.26 -6.63 -25.74
N LEU A 614 -4.27 -5.86 -24.63
CA LEU A 614 -3.93 -6.34 -23.29
C LEU A 614 -5.10 -6.88 -22.48
N THR A 615 -6.34 -6.48 -22.80
CA THR A 615 -7.50 -6.73 -21.92
C THR A 615 -8.65 -7.45 -22.59
N THR A 616 -8.56 -7.72 -23.89
CA THR A 616 -9.57 -8.49 -24.60
C THR A 616 -8.97 -9.76 -25.20
N GLN A 617 -9.77 -10.81 -25.29
CA GLN A 617 -9.34 -12.06 -25.93
C GLN A 617 -8.98 -11.84 -27.41
N ASP A 618 -9.79 -11.06 -28.13
CA ASP A 618 -9.60 -10.79 -29.56
C ASP A 618 -8.30 -10.01 -29.82
N GLY A 619 -8.04 -8.97 -29.02
CA GLY A 619 -6.81 -8.20 -29.13
C GLY A 619 -5.56 -8.98 -28.75
N TYR A 620 -5.66 -9.80 -27.71
CA TYR A 620 -4.58 -10.72 -27.32
C TYR A 620 -4.29 -11.74 -28.43
N ASP A 621 -5.32 -12.35 -29.02
CA ASP A 621 -5.17 -13.32 -30.09
C ASP A 621 -4.58 -12.69 -31.37
N ALA A 622 -4.99 -11.45 -31.69
CA ALA A 622 -4.45 -10.69 -32.81
C ALA A 622 -2.96 -10.37 -32.64
N ASN A 623 -2.55 -9.96 -31.45
CA ASN A 623 -1.16 -9.56 -31.15
C ASN A 623 -0.31 -10.69 -30.56
N LYS A 624 -0.75 -11.93 -30.73
CA LYS A 624 -0.07 -13.09 -30.17
C LYS A 624 1.33 -13.21 -30.79
N PRO A 625 2.40 -13.30 -29.97
CA PRO A 625 3.74 -13.43 -30.49
C PRO A 625 3.89 -14.71 -31.32
N LYS A 626 4.60 -14.62 -32.44
CA LYS A 626 4.75 -15.72 -33.42
C LYS A 626 5.36 -16.99 -32.79
N TYR A 627 6.30 -16.82 -31.87
CA TYR A 627 7.04 -17.91 -31.26
C TYR A 627 6.46 -18.28 -29.89
N LYS A 628 6.32 -19.59 -29.61
CA LYS A 628 5.62 -20.11 -28.41
C LYS A 628 6.15 -19.48 -27.11
N VAL A 629 5.29 -18.71 -26.47
CA VAL A 629 5.36 -18.33 -25.05
C VAL A 629 4.62 -19.41 -24.27
N ALA A 630 5.28 -20.02 -23.28
CA ALA A 630 4.71 -21.18 -22.54
C ALA A 630 3.40 -20.83 -21.82
N ASN A 631 3.24 -19.59 -21.36
CA ASN A 631 2.00 -19.01 -20.86
C ASN A 631 2.02 -17.48 -21.07
N PRO A 632 0.97 -16.86 -21.62
CA PRO A 632 0.87 -15.40 -21.62
C PRO A 632 0.72 -14.86 -20.20
N LEU A 633 1.35 -13.71 -19.92
CA LEU A 633 1.10 -12.97 -18.70
C LEU A 633 -0.26 -12.29 -18.82
N GLU A 634 -1.26 -12.79 -18.09
CA GLU A 634 -2.56 -12.15 -17.99
C GLU A 634 -2.49 -11.01 -16.98
N ILE A 635 -2.64 -9.77 -17.45
CA ILE A 635 -2.71 -8.58 -16.60
C ILE A 635 -4.19 -8.20 -16.47
N PRO A 636 -4.79 -8.30 -15.26
CA PRO A 636 -6.15 -7.85 -15.05
C PRO A 636 -6.28 -6.36 -15.40
N ALA A 637 -7.35 -5.98 -16.12
CA ALA A 637 -7.60 -4.59 -16.49
C ALA A 637 -7.61 -3.65 -15.27
N SER A 638 -8.05 -4.13 -14.11
CA SER A 638 -8.06 -3.38 -12.83
C SER A 638 -6.67 -3.11 -12.24
N LYS A 639 -5.61 -3.68 -12.82
CA LYS A 639 -4.20 -3.44 -12.44
C LYS A 639 -3.41 -2.69 -13.50
N LEU A 640 -3.98 -2.48 -14.70
CA LEU A 640 -3.31 -1.86 -15.83
C LEU A 640 -3.53 -0.35 -15.81
N VAL A 641 -2.49 0.43 -15.58
CA VAL A 641 -2.53 1.89 -15.59
C VAL A 641 -1.65 2.40 -16.73
N PHE A 642 -2.16 3.32 -17.55
CA PHE A 642 -1.37 3.88 -18.65
C PHE A 642 -0.62 5.11 -18.20
N MET A 643 0.72 5.02 -18.22
CA MET A 643 1.58 6.16 -17.98
C MET A 643 1.78 6.94 -19.29
N ILE A 644 1.31 8.19 -19.29
CA ILE A 644 1.33 9.10 -20.44
C ILE A 644 2.18 10.34 -20.13
N PRO A 645 2.80 10.99 -21.12
CA PRO A 645 3.42 12.29 -20.95
C PRO A 645 2.32 13.37 -20.82
N PRO A 646 2.43 14.31 -19.87
CA PRO A 646 1.44 15.38 -19.72
C PRO A 646 1.61 16.52 -20.72
N THR A 647 2.82 16.71 -21.28
CA THR A 647 3.13 17.86 -22.13
C THR A 647 4.08 17.51 -23.29
N GLU A 648 4.16 18.40 -24.28
CA GLU A 648 5.25 18.38 -25.25
C GLU A 648 6.58 18.59 -24.52
N GLY A 649 7.62 17.86 -24.92
CA GLY A 649 8.95 17.94 -24.31
C GLY A 649 9.12 17.16 -23.01
N ALA A 650 8.05 16.59 -22.43
CA ALA A 650 8.18 15.64 -21.31
C ALA A 650 8.87 14.33 -21.72
N VAL A 651 8.68 13.93 -22.98
CA VAL A 651 9.37 12.80 -23.62
C VAL A 651 9.91 13.22 -24.99
N HIS A 652 10.75 12.37 -25.59
CA HIS A 652 11.24 12.58 -26.95
C HIS A 652 10.10 12.48 -28.00
N SER A 653 10.40 12.76 -29.27
CA SER A 653 9.45 12.70 -30.41
C SER A 653 8.35 13.79 -30.45
N GLY A 654 8.51 14.89 -29.70
CA GLY A 654 7.67 16.10 -29.79
C GLY A 654 6.18 15.81 -29.61
N MET A 655 5.34 16.43 -30.46
CA MET A 655 3.87 16.31 -30.41
C MET A 655 3.29 14.90 -30.56
N VAL A 656 4.08 13.87 -30.91
CA VAL A 656 3.55 12.52 -31.14
C VAL A 656 2.86 11.94 -29.91
N TYR A 657 3.36 12.23 -28.70
CA TYR A 657 2.84 11.67 -27.45
C TYR A 657 1.98 12.65 -26.64
N VAL A 658 1.60 13.77 -27.24
CA VAL A 658 0.78 14.78 -26.55
C VAL A 658 -0.69 14.47 -26.77
N LEU A 659 -1.47 14.47 -25.69
CA LEU A 659 -2.92 14.32 -25.73
C LEU A 659 -3.59 15.59 -25.21
N SER A 660 -4.54 16.13 -25.96
CA SER A 660 -5.46 17.13 -25.43
C SER A 660 -6.53 16.48 -24.54
N GLU A 661 -7.29 17.31 -23.81
CA GLU A 661 -8.46 16.87 -23.04
C GLU A 661 -9.44 16.06 -23.91
N GLN A 662 -9.72 16.55 -25.12
CA GLN A 662 -10.59 15.87 -26.08
C GLN A 662 -10.01 14.53 -26.52
N ASP A 663 -8.69 14.43 -26.72
CA ASP A 663 -8.04 13.18 -27.13
C ASP A 663 -8.14 12.10 -26.05
N ILE A 664 -7.99 12.46 -24.76
CA ILE A 664 -8.13 11.53 -23.64
C ILE A 664 -9.56 10.98 -23.59
N ASP A 665 -10.55 11.86 -23.69
CA ASP A 665 -11.97 11.50 -23.69
C ASP A 665 -12.35 10.57 -24.86
N GLU A 666 -11.88 10.90 -26.06
CA GLU A 666 -12.08 10.09 -27.26
C GLU A 666 -11.39 8.73 -27.15
N THR A 667 -10.18 8.71 -26.57
CA THR A 667 -9.44 7.48 -26.29
C THR A 667 -10.22 6.54 -25.38
N VAL A 668 -10.75 7.05 -24.26
CA VAL A 668 -11.56 6.26 -23.32
C VAL A 668 -12.86 5.78 -23.97
N LYS A 669 -13.52 6.61 -24.78
CA LYS A 669 -14.70 6.21 -25.58
C LYS A 669 -14.36 5.10 -26.57
N LEU A 670 -13.22 5.19 -27.25
CA LEU A 670 -12.74 4.14 -28.17
C LEU A 670 -12.46 2.83 -27.43
N MET A 671 -11.85 2.87 -26.24
CA MET A 671 -11.65 1.68 -25.41
C MET A 671 -12.99 1.01 -25.08
N LYS A 672 -13.96 1.80 -24.58
CA LYS A 672 -15.31 1.31 -24.24
C LYS A 672 -16.02 0.67 -25.44
N ASN A 673 -15.98 1.33 -26.60
CA ASN A 673 -16.62 0.82 -27.82
C ASN A 673 -16.01 -0.51 -28.29
N ASN A 674 -14.73 -0.74 -28.02
CA ASN A 674 -14.01 -1.96 -28.38
C ASN A 674 -13.87 -2.94 -27.20
N LYS A 675 -14.66 -2.76 -26.13
CA LYS A 675 -14.68 -3.61 -24.92
C LYS A 675 -13.31 -3.72 -24.21
N ALA A 676 -12.40 -2.81 -24.50
CA ALA A 676 -11.13 -2.67 -23.80
C ALA A 676 -11.36 -1.96 -22.47
N SER A 677 -10.54 -2.28 -21.47
CA SER A 677 -10.62 -1.70 -20.14
C SER A 677 -9.23 -1.47 -19.57
N PHE A 678 -9.15 -0.66 -18.52
CA PHE A 678 -7.94 -0.35 -17.78
C PHE A 678 -8.32 0.22 -16.40
N ALA A 679 -7.34 0.47 -15.55
CA ALA A 679 -7.53 0.94 -14.19
C ALA A 679 -7.48 2.47 -14.06
N GLY A 680 -6.89 3.17 -15.03
CA GLY A 680 -6.75 4.63 -15.02
C GLY A 680 -5.44 5.09 -15.64
N PHE A 681 -5.07 6.36 -15.40
CA PHE A 681 -3.88 6.98 -15.96
C PHE A 681 -2.83 7.30 -14.88
N ALA A 682 -1.58 7.29 -15.33
CA ALA A 682 -0.46 7.87 -14.63
C ALA A 682 0.18 8.95 -15.51
N ILE A 683 0.82 9.96 -14.92
CA ILE A 683 1.62 10.91 -15.69
C ILE A 683 3.11 10.85 -15.34
N SER A 684 3.95 11.04 -16.35
CA SER A 684 5.40 11.22 -16.20
C SER A 684 5.78 12.59 -16.79
N SER A 685 5.89 13.66 -16.00
CA SER A 685 5.86 13.73 -14.53
C SER A 685 5.01 14.90 -14.00
N LEU A 686 4.77 14.95 -12.69
CA LEU A 686 3.99 16.00 -12.02
C LEU A 686 4.49 17.41 -12.32
N ASP A 687 5.81 17.61 -12.33
CA ASP A 687 6.40 18.93 -12.57
C ASP A 687 6.07 19.44 -14.00
N PHE A 688 6.08 18.55 -15.00
CA PHE A 688 5.70 18.93 -16.37
C PHE A 688 4.25 19.37 -16.45
N ASP A 689 3.33 18.63 -15.80
CA ASP A 689 1.92 19.04 -15.82
C ASP A 689 1.70 20.33 -15.01
N ALA A 690 2.47 20.57 -13.95
CA ALA A 690 2.39 21.77 -13.12
C ALA A 690 2.92 23.05 -13.81
N THR A 691 3.74 22.91 -14.86
CA THR A 691 4.44 24.01 -15.53
C THR A 691 3.54 24.73 -16.53
N GLU A 692 3.58 26.07 -16.59
CA GLU A 692 2.98 26.82 -17.69
C GLU A 692 3.92 26.78 -18.91
N ILE A 693 3.43 26.34 -20.06
CA ILE A 693 4.20 26.36 -21.33
C ILE A 693 3.46 27.28 -22.29
N LYS A 694 4.12 28.34 -22.74
CA LYS A 694 3.55 29.32 -23.67
C LYS A 694 3.89 28.95 -25.10
N ASP A 695 3.04 29.43 -26.01
CA ASP A 695 3.30 29.30 -27.45
C ASP A 695 4.65 29.93 -27.82
N GLY A 696 5.52 29.14 -28.44
CA GLY A 696 6.90 29.49 -28.76
C GLY A 696 7.97 29.05 -27.76
N ASP A 697 7.61 28.51 -26.58
CA ASP A 697 8.58 28.05 -25.57
C ASP A 697 9.28 26.74 -25.99
N LEU A 698 8.52 25.81 -26.60
CA LEU A 698 9.02 24.53 -27.15
C LEU A 698 8.79 24.38 -28.66
N GLY A 699 8.16 25.38 -29.28
CA GLY A 699 7.82 25.40 -30.69
C GLY A 699 6.61 26.29 -30.93
N GLN A 700 6.33 26.60 -32.20
CA GLN A 700 5.11 27.32 -32.58
C GLN A 700 3.91 26.36 -32.60
N GLY A 701 2.78 26.77 -32.03
CA GLY A 701 1.51 26.05 -32.08
C GLY A 701 1.22 25.13 -30.90
N TYR A 702 2.00 25.17 -29.82
CA TYR A 702 1.75 24.39 -28.60
C TYR A 702 1.77 25.27 -27.35
N SER A 703 0.83 25.03 -26.45
CA SER A 703 0.78 25.66 -25.13
C SER A 703 0.19 24.68 -24.12
N HIS A 704 0.63 24.78 -22.87
CA HIS A 704 0.13 23.98 -21.76
C HIS A 704 -0.31 24.86 -20.59
N LYS A 705 -1.47 24.56 -20.02
CA LYS A 705 -1.93 25.18 -18.79
C LYS A 705 -1.57 24.26 -17.61
N PRO A 706 -1.06 24.81 -16.50
CA PRO A 706 -0.80 24.03 -15.30
C PRO A 706 -1.98 23.13 -14.91
N TRP A 707 -1.69 21.85 -14.69
CA TRP A 707 -2.58 20.80 -14.22
C TRP A 707 -3.68 20.36 -15.18
N ALA A 708 -3.66 20.81 -16.44
CA ALA A 708 -4.72 20.46 -17.39
C ALA A 708 -4.85 18.95 -17.62
N THR A 709 -3.74 18.21 -17.63
CA THR A 709 -3.79 16.74 -17.79
C THR A 709 -4.37 16.09 -16.55
N THR A 710 -3.90 16.47 -15.36
CA THR A 710 -4.42 16.00 -14.06
C THR A 710 -5.93 16.19 -13.96
N ASP A 711 -6.41 17.39 -14.31
CA ASP A 711 -7.82 17.75 -14.24
C ASP A 711 -8.66 16.87 -15.16
N THR A 712 -8.15 16.56 -16.35
CA THR A 712 -8.83 15.69 -17.30
C THR A 712 -8.89 14.25 -16.78
N ILE A 713 -7.74 13.69 -16.34
CA ILE A 713 -7.68 12.27 -15.96
C ILE A 713 -8.37 11.98 -14.62
N SER A 714 -8.58 12.98 -13.75
CA SER A 714 -9.29 12.77 -12.48
C SER A 714 -10.78 12.53 -12.65
N ASP A 715 -11.35 13.02 -13.76
CA ASP A 715 -12.80 13.08 -13.96
C ASP A 715 -13.30 12.03 -14.96
N ILE A 716 -12.41 11.18 -15.48
CA ILE A 716 -12.78 10.15 -16.45
C ILE A 716 -13.70 9.10 -15.85
N THR A 717 -14.58 8.57 -16.70
CA THR A 717 -15.35 7.36 -16.39
C THR A 717 -14.68 6.15 -17.03
N LEU A 718 -14.20 5.22 -16.20
CA LEU A 718 -13.57 4.00 -16.70
C LEU A 718 -14.54 3.15 -17.55
N PRO A 719 -14.06 2.53 -18.65
CA PRO A 719 -14.80 1.49 -19.35
C PRO A 719 -15.12 0.32 -18.41
N PRO A 720 -16.29 -0.33 -18.56
CA PRO A 720 -16.58 -1.54 -17.79
C PRO A 720 -15.65 -2.69 -18.21
N VAL A 721 -15.32 -3.57 -17.27
CA VAL A 721 -14.59 -4.80 -17.56
C VAL A 721 -15.55 -5.81 -18.19
N VAL A 722 -15.58 -5.90 -19.52
CA VAL A 722 -16.51 -6.77 -20.28
C VAL A 722 -15.85 -8.06 -20.76
N SER A 723 -14.53 -8.11 -20.86
CA SER A 723 -13.76 -9.24 -21.38
C SER A 723 -12.60 -9.58 -20.45
N GLN A 724 -12.31 -10.87 -20.32
CA GLN A 724 -11.08 -11.39 -19.69
C GLN A 724 -10.40 -12.31 -20.70
N ILE A 725 -9.07 -12.32 -20.70
CA ILE A 725 -8.29 -13.23 -21.54
C ILE A 725 -8.44 -14.63 -20.94
N VAL A 726 -9.12 -15.53 -21.64
CA VAL A 726 -9.36 -16.90 -21.18
C VAL A 726 -8.31 -17.81 -21.78
N ASN A 727 -7.46 -18.40 -20.94
CA ASN A 727 -6.54 -19.43 -21.39
C ASN A 727 -7.30 -20.73 -21.71
N LYS A 728 -7.71 -20.90 -22.98
CA LYS A 728 -8.46 -22.07 -23.49
C LYS A 728 -7.79 -23.44 -23.25
N SER A 729 -6.54 -23.49 -22.78
CA SER A 729 -5.87 -24.72 -22.35
C SER A 729 -6.42 -25.32 -21.04
N ILE A 730 -7.12 -24.52 -20.23
CA ILE A 730 -7.74 -24.94 -18.96
C ILE A 730 -9.19 -25.42 -19.19
N GLN A 731 -9.97 -24.70 -20.00
CA GLN A 731 -11.39 -25.03 -20.22
C GLN A 731 -11.66 -26.32 -21.01
N LYS A 732 -10.73 -26.77 -21.88
CA LYS A 732 -10.90 -28.05 -22.59
C LYS A 732 -10.80 -29.27 -21.65
N LYS A 733 -10.19 -29.11 -20.46
CA LYS A 733 -10.18 -30.14 -19.42
C LYS A 733 -11.39 -30.08 -18.49
N GLU A 734 -12.06 -28.93 -18.39
CA GLU A 734 -13.19 -28.72 -17.49
C GLU A 734 -14.53 -29.08 -18.16
N ALA A 735 -14.70 -28.77 -19.46
CA ALA A 735 -15.91 -29.15 -20.20
C ALA A 735 -16.04 -30.67 -20.44
N GLU A 736 -14.92 -31.42 -20.52
CA GLU A 736 -14.94 -32.89 -20.57
C GLU A 736 -15.15 -33.54 -19.18
N GLN A 737 -15.09 -32.76 -18.09
CA GLN A 737 -15.26 -33.25 -16.71
C GLN A 737 -16.67 -33.02 -16.14
N GLU A 738 -17.45 -32.08 -16.68
CA GLU A 738 -18.81 -31.80 -16.18
C GLU A 738 -19.86 -32.84 -16.62
N GLU A 739 -19.68 -33.53 -17.75
CA GLU A 739 -20.58 -34.63 -18.18
C GLU A 739 -20.37 -35.96 -17.43
N LYS A 740 -19.39 -36.05 -16.52
CA LYS A 740 -19.07 -37.30 -15.79
C LYS A 740 -19.23 -37.24 -14.27
N LYS A 741 -19.84 -36.18 -13.72
CA LYS A 741 -20.10 -36.06 -12.27
C LYS A 741 -21.59 -36.14 -11.95
N GLN A 742 -22.20 -37.28 -12.24
CA GLN A 742 -23.41 -37.71 -11.53
C GLN A 742 -23.34 -39.23 -11.34
N GLU A 743 -23.16 -39.61 -10.06
CA GLU A 743 -23.06 -40.96 -9.44
C GLU A 743 -21.71 -41.10 -8.72
N SER A 744 -21.55 -41.41 -7.44
CA SER A 744 -22.41 -41.61 -6.26
C SER A 744 -21.40 -41.85 -5.11
N ILE A 745 -21.49 -41.15 -3.98
CA ILE A 745 -20.68 -41.46 -2.78
C ILE A 745 -21.55 -42.26 -1.82
N GLU A 746 -21.22 -43.54 -1.63
CA GLU A 746 -21.61 -44.29 -0.44
C GLU A 746 -20.57 -45.39 -0.16
N GLY A 747 -19.94 -45.37 1.02
CA GLY A 747 -19.11 -46.47 1.52
C GLY A 747 -17.66 -46.17 1.94
N GLY A 748 -17.20 -44.92 1.95
CA GLY A 748 -15.87 -44.56 2.49
C GLY A 748 -14.66 -45.08 1.68
N ILE A 749 -14.86 -45.53 0.45
CA ILE A 749 -13.81 -45.94 -0.49
C ILE A 749 -13.81 -44.96 -1.67
N VAL A 750 -12.65 -44.38 -1.97
CA VAL A 750 -12.51 -43.35 -3.03
C VAL A 750 -11.99 -44.00 -4.32
N ASN A 751 -12.60 -43.75 -5.49
CA ASN A 751 -12.08 -44.27 -6.75
C ASN A 751 -10.84 -43.47 -7.18
N TYR A 752 -9.65 -44.09 -7.22
CA TYR A 752 -8.42 -43.42 -7.64
C TYR A 752 -8.48 -43.07 -9.15
N PRO A 753 -8.10 -41.85 -9.60
CA PRO A 753 -7.37 -40.79 -8.89
C PRO A 753 -8.24 -39.64 -8.35
N ALA A 754 -9.51 -39.87 -8.01
CA ALA A 754 -10.38 -38.80 -7.52
C ALA A 754 -9.93 -38.32 -6.12
N ASN A 755 -9.85 -37.01 -5.91
CA ASN A 755 -9.44 -36.36 -4.65
C ASN A 755 -7.95 -36.53 -4.26
N ILE A 756 -7.06 -36.71 -5.24
CA ILE A 756 -5.61 -36.58 -5.01
C ILE A 756 -5.29 -35.19 -4.43
N GLY A 757 -4.62 -35.17 -3.29
CA GLY A 757 -4.34 -34.00 -2.44
C GLY A 757 -4.98 -34.12 -1.05
N SER A 758 -6.00 -34.98 -0.89
CA SER A 758 -6.76 -35.14 0.35
C SER A 758 -6.62 -36.52 1.02
N TYR A 759 -5.77 -37.41 0.50
CA TYR A 759 -5.59 -38.74 1.08
C TYR A 759 -4.70 -38.69 2.32
N ASP A 760 -5.07 -39.47 3.33
CA ASP A 760 -4.32 -39.66 4.57
C ASP A 760 -4.03 -41.14 4.82
N GLY A 761 -3.30 -41.45 5.89
CA GLY A 761 -2.88 -42.83 6.22
C GLY A 761 -4.01 -43.82 6.52
N ASN A 762 -5.27 -43.38 6.51
CA ASN A 762 -6.43 -44.26 6.64
C ASN A 762 -7.27 -44.36 5.36
N THR A 763 -6.91 -43.60 4.32
CA THR A 763 -7.66 -43.55 3.07
C THR A 763 -7.53 -44.85 2.29
N ILE A 764 -8.68 -45.41 1.89
CA ILE A 764 -8.77 -46.60 1.03
C ILE A 764 -9.28 -46.17 -0.33
N VAL A 765 -8.54 -46.54 -1.37
CA VAL A 765 -8.92 -46.27 -2.76
C VAL A 765 -9.19 -47.54 -3.53
N ASN A 766 -10.11 -47.46 -4.49
CA ASN A 766 -10.34 -48.49 -5.49
C ASN A 766 -9.66 -48.08 -6.79
N TYR A 767 -8.80 -48.95 -7.33
CA TYR A 767 -8.11 -48.74 -8.59
C TYR A 767 -8.06 -50.05 -9.38
N GLN A 768 -8.59 -50.04 -10.60
CA GLN A 768 -8.65 -51.21 -11.50
C GLN A 768 -9.29 -52.46 -10.86
N GLY A 769 -10.33 -52.27 -10.05
CA GLY A 769 -11.08 -53.36 -9.42
C GLY A 769 -10.42 -53.97 -8.18
N LYS A 770 -9.31 -53.39 -7.71
CA LYS A 770 -8.58 -53.79 -6.51
C LYS A 770 -8.53 -52.66 -5.49
N ARG A 771 -8.51 -53.01 -4.20
CA ARG A 771 -8.53 -52.03 -3.10
C ARG A 771 -7.12 -51.82 -2.56
N TYR A 772 -6.79 -50.57 -2.29
CA TYR A 772 -5.48 -50.17 -1.81
C TYR A 772 -5.62 -49.18 -0.65
N LYS A 773 -4.89 -49.39 0.44
CA LYS A 773 -4.80 -48.44 1.55
C LYS A 773 -3.54 -47.63 1.47
N CYS A 774 -3.65 -46.32 1.71
CA CYS A 774 -2.49 -45.46 1.81
C CYS A 774 -1.65 -45.85 3.04
N ILE A 775 -0.34 -45.98 2.85
CA ILE A 775 0.59 -46.43 3.89
C ILE A 775 0.91 -45.23 4.79
N SER A 776 0.60 -45.36 6.09
CA SER A 776 0.91 -44.42 7.19
C SER A 776 0.57 -42.93 6.98
N SER A 777 0.68 -42.12 8.03
CA SER A 777 0.46 -40.67 7.93
C SER A 777 1.64 -39.90 7.33
N LEU A 778 2.85 -40.49 7.28
CA LEU A 778 4.05 -39.84 6.71
C LEU A 778 4.13 -40.00 5.19
N GLU A 779 3.68 -41.12 4.61
CA GLU A 779 3.66 -41.32 3.16
C GLU A 779 2.37 -40.83 2.49
N ALA A 780 1.45 -40.21 3.24
CA ALA A 780 0.26 -39.55 2.69
C ALA A 780 0.60 -38.54 1.58
N LYS A 781 1.77 -37.88 1.63
CA LYS A 781 2.26 -37.03 0.52
C LYS A 781 2.51 -37.81 -0.78
N LEU A 782 2.98 -39.05 -0.69
CA LEU A 782 3.20 -39.93 -1.84
C LEU A 782 1.89 -40.52 -2.36
N CYS A 783 0.93 -40.85 -1.49
CA CYS A 783 -0.43 -41.26 -1.91
C CYS A 783 -1.12 -40.16 -2.73
N ASN A 784 -0.82 -38.91 -2.41
CA ASN A 784 -1.30 -37.74 -3.15
C ASN A 784 -0.40 -37.32 -4.33
N ASP A 785 0.60 -38.13 -4.70
CA ASP A 785 1.46 -37.92 -5.86
C ASP A 785 1.12 -38.95 -6.96
N ARG A 786 0.87 -38.45 -8.18
CA ARG A 786 0.53 -39.27 -9.34
C ARG A 786 1.69 -40.14 -9.83
N GLY A 787 2.92 -39.90 -9.39
CA GLY A 787 4.06 -40.79 -9.64
C GLY A 787 3.95 -42.14 -8.92
N TYR A 788 3.11 -42.21 -7.90
CA TYR A 788 2.92 -43.36 -7.02
C TYR A 788 1.49 -43.92 -7.11
N ILE A 789 0.96 -44.06 -8.33
CA ILE A 789 -0.40 -44.62 -8.53
C ILE A 789 -0.51 -46.04 -7.94
N PRO A 790 -1.64 -46.45 -7.34
CA PRO A 790 -1.82 -47.83 -6.90
C PRO A 790 -1.56 -48.81 -8.06
N ASN A 791 -0.83 -49.91 -7.81
CA ASN A 791 -0.42 -50.89 -8.84
C ASN A 791 0.49 -50.34 -9.98
N GLY A 792 1.01 -49.12 -9.86
CA GLY A 792 1.99 -48.54 -10.79
C GLY A 792 3.44 -48.84 -10.41
N LEU A 793 4.39 -48.41 -11.25
CA LEU A 793 5.83 -48.70 -11.12
C LEU A 793 6.43 -48.36 -9.74
N HIS A 794 5.91 -47.32 -9.09
CA HIS A 794 6.29 -46.90 -7.73
C HIS A 794 5.13 -46.96 -6.73
N GLY A 795 3.97 -47.51 -7.13
CA GLY A 795 2.72 -47.51 -6.36
C GLY A 795 2.81 -48.18 -5.00
N TYR A 796 3.58 -49.26 -4.91
CA TYR A 796 3.79 -50.02 -3.67
C TYR A 796 4.46 -49.20 -2.54
N LEU A 797 5.10 -48.07 -2.86
CA LEU A 797 5.72 -47.17 -1.87
C LEU A 797 4.70 -46.29 -1.16
N ALA A 798 3.50 -46.12 -1.76
CA ALA A 798 2.43 -45.30 -1.21
C ALA A 798 1.18 -46.12 -0.87
N TRP A 799 0.98 -47.26 -1.53
CA TRP A 799 -0.27 -48.02 -1.50
C TRP A 799 -0.04 -49.49 -1.17
N GLU A 800 -0.72 -49.97 -0.14
CA GLU A 800 -0.79 -51.38 0.22
C GLU A 800 -2.05 -52.00 -0.40
N GLU A 801 -1.90 -52.97 -1.32
CA GLU A 801 -3.04 -53.71 -1.87
C GLU A 801 -3.65 -54.58 -0.77
N ILE A 802 -4.94 -54.41 -0.53
CA ILE A 802 -5.70 -55.19 0.45
C ILE A 802 -6.58 -56.15 -0.32
N ASN A 803 -6.10 -57.38 -0.58
CA ASN A 803 -6.94 -58.44 -1.13
C ASN A 803 -6.61 -59.79 -0.50
N GLN A 804 -7.67 -60.56 -0.22
CA GLN A 804 -7.61 -61.91 0.35
C GLN A 804 -6.82 -62.87 -0.56
N ASP A 805 -5.98 -63.65 0.11
CA ASP A 805 -5.39 -64.94 -0.27
C ASP A 805 -4.26 -65.06 -1.33
N THR A 806 -3.06 -65.31 -0.76
CA THR A 806 -2.03 -66.31 -1.07
C THR A 806 -1.63 -66.65 -2.52
N SER A 807 -0.37 -66.34 -2.90
CA SER A 807 0.69 -67.34 -3.20
C SER A 807 1.98 -66.75 -3.80
N LYS A 808 3.12 -67.38 -3.45
CA LYS A 808 4.53 -67.05 -3.80
C LYS A 808 4.88 -67.26 -5.30
N LYS A 809 5.87 -66.51 -5.83
CA LYS A 809 7.03 -67.07 -6.59
C LYS A 809 8.15 -66.07 -6.97
N GLU A 810 9.36 -66.41 -6.50
CA GLU A 810 10.75 -66.30 -7.01
C GLU A 810 11.23 -65.17 -7.95
N THR A 811 12.29 -64.49 -7.49
CA THR A 811 13.12 -63.49 -8.20
C THR A 811 14.20 -64.17 -9.05
N LYS A 812 14.31 -63.82 -10.34
CA LYS A 812 15.46 -64.20 -11.19
C LYS A 812 16.61 -63.20 -11.03
N GLN A 813 17.82 -63.69 -10.72
CA GLN A 813 19.06 -62.93 -10.75
C GLN A 813 19.52 -62.68 -12.20
N ARG A 814 19.93 -61.45 -12.52
CA ARG A 814 20.49 -61.04 -13.81
C ARG A 814 22.01 -61.28 -13.80
N ILE A 815 22.51 -61.92 -14.85
CA ILE A 815 23.94 -62.20 -15.07
C ILE A 815 24.51 -61.05 -15.90
N ILE A 816 25.60 -60.42 -15.43
CA ILE A 816 26.27 -59.30 -16.12
C ILE A 816 27.22 -59.82 -17.20
N MET A 817 27.15 -59.25 -18.40
CA MET A 817 28.02 -59.62 -19.52
C MET A 817 29.38 -58.88 -19.46
N ASP A 818 30.44 -59.49 -20.01
CA ASP A 818 31.79 -58.90 -20.00
C ASP A 818 31.84 -57.57 -20.76
N GLY A 819 32.36 -56.53 -20.11
CA GLY A 819 32.43 -55.16 -20.62
C GLY A 819 31.20 -54.29 -20.33
N GLU A 820 30.15 -54.84 -19.73
CA GLU A 820 28.97 -54.09 -19.30
C GLU A 820 29.26 -53.32 -17.99
N THR A 821 28.81 -52.07 -17.90
CA THR A 821 28.80 -51.28 -16.65
C THR A 821 27.38 -51.28 -16.09
N PRO A 822 27.01 -52.25 -15.24
CA PRO A 822 25.65 -52.40 -14.75
C PRO A 822 25.27 -51.28 -13.77
N LYS A 823 23.98 -50.96 -13.69
CA LYS A 823 23.46 -50.12 -12.62
C LYS A 823 23.33 -50.94 -11.33
N TYR A 824 23.79 -50.42 -10.20
CA TYR A 824 23.60 -51.08 -8.91
C TYR A 824 22.12 -50.95 -8.48
N PRO A 825 21.44 -52.00 -8.00
CA PRO A 825 21.93 -53.33 -7.60
C PRO A 825 21.72 -54.45 -8.65
N ASP A 826 21.60 -54.15 -9.94
CA ASP A 826 21.08 -55.07 -10.97
C ASP A 826 21.94 -56.32 -11.25
N GLY A 827 23.07 -56.53 -10.58
CA GLY A 827 23.88 -57.74 -10.68
C GLY A 827 24.47 -58.25 -9.36
N ILE A 828 23.82 -57.94 -8.24
CA ILE A 828 24.24 -58.45 -6.92
C ILE A 828 24.34 -59.99 -6.91
N GLY A 829 25.52 -60.48 -6.55
CA GLY A 829 25.90 -61.90 -6.61
C GLY A 829 26.75 -62.26 -7.83
N SER A 830 26.90 -61.35 -8.80
CA SER A 830 27.60 -61.58 -10.07
C SER A 830 28.60 -60.48 -10.46
N TYR A 831 28.83 -59.46 -9.61
CA TYR A 831 29.89 -58.49 -9.83
C TYR A 831 31.26 -59.14 -9.73
N LYS A 832 32.19 -58.68 -10.55
CA LYS A 832 33.59 -59.13 -10.61
C LYS A 832 34.50 -58.14 -9.87
N LYS A 833 35.75 -58.54 -9.60
CA LYS A 833 36.75 -57.63 -9.03
C LYS A 833 36.97 -56.47 -10.00
N GLU A 834 37.12 -55.25 -9.48
CA GLU A 834 37.31 -54.03 -10.30
C GLU A 834 36.12 -53.73 -11.22
N GLN A 835 34.97 -54.37 -10.98
CA GLN A 835 33.76 -54.06 -11.73
C GLN A 835 33.31 -52.64 -11.39
N VAL A 836 33.20 -51.82 -12.43
CA VAL A 836 32.58 -50.50 -12.35
C VAL A 836 31.07 -50.66 -12.44
N VAL A 837 30.36 -50.02 -11.51
CA VAL A 837 28.90 -49.95 -11.46
C VAL A 837 28.45 -48.49 -11.38
N VAL A 838 27.22 -48.22 -11.84
CA VAL A 838 26.60 -46.90 -11.72
C VAL A 838 25.56 -46.94 -10.60
N ALA A 839 25.71 -46.09 -9.59
CA ALA A 839 24.76 -45.95 -8.48
C ALA A 839 24.37 -44.47 -8.33
N GLY A 840 23.13 -44.13 -8.65
CA GLY A 840 22.72 -42.75 -8.89
C GLY A 840 23.46 -42.16 -10.10
N ASP A 841 24.02 -40.97 -9.96
CA ASP A 841 24.78 -40.27 -11.01
C ASP A 841 26.30 -40.49 -10.92
N ARG A 842 26.74 -41.39 -10.02
CA ARG A 842 28.14 -41.62 -9.67
C ARG A 842 28.61 -43.01 -10.09
N LYS A 843 29.90 -43.13 -10.43
CA LYS A 843 30.54 -44.39 -10.82
C LYS A 843 31.42 -44.90 -9.70
N PHE A 844 31.25 -46.18 -9.39
CA PHE A 844 31.96 -46.83 -8.30
C PHE A 844 32.63 -48.10 -8.79
N GLU A 845 33.89 -48.29 -8.41
CA GLU A 845 34.66 -49.49 -8.70
C GLU A 845 34.72 -50.40 -7.47
N CYS A 846 34.43 -51.69 -7.66
CA CYS A 846 34.55 -52.68 -6.59
C CYS A 846 36.01 -52.88 -6.20
N ARG A 847 36.33 -52.71 -4.91
CA ARG A 847 37.70 -52.88 -4.39
C ARG A 847 38.17 -54.33 -4.54
N VAL A 848 39.40 -54.49 -5.04
CA VAL A 848 40.02 -55.78 -5.43
C VAL A 848 39.96 -56.86 -4.33
N ASP A 849 40.05 -56.44 -3.06
CA ASP A 849 40.05 -57.32 -1.89
C ASP A 849 38.68 -57.44 -1.17
N LYS A 850 37.61 -56.83 -1.71
CA LYS A 850 36.28 -56.73 -1.06
C LYS A 850 35.11 -57.23 -1.91
N LEU A 851 35.38 -58.12 -2.86
CA LEU A 851 34.39 -58.66 -3.81
C LEU A 851 33.12 -59.22 -3.14
N GLU A 852 33.26 -59.92 -2.03
CA GLU A 852 32.12 -60.47 -1.28
C GLU A 852 31.19 -59.37 -0.73
N LEU A 853 31.77 -58.22 -0.36
CA LEU A 853 31.01 -57.07 0.12
C LEU A 853 30.33 -56.32 -1.04
N CYS A 854 30.99 -56.21 -2.20
CA CYS A 854 30.39 -55.62 -3.40
C CYS A 854 29.13 -56.38 -3.84
N ASN A 855 29.12 -57.70 -3.66
CA ASN A 855 27.97 -58.56 -3.96
C ASN A 855 26.98 -58.71 -2.79
N ASN A 856 27.04 -57.82 -1.80
CA ASN A 856 26.10 -57.78 -0.69
C ASN A 856 25.38 -56.42 -0.65
N ILE A 857 24.04 -56.45 -0.72
CA ILE A 857 23.22 -55.24 -0.81
C ILE A 857 23.36 -54.29 0.38
N SER A 858 23.83 -54.79 1.54
CA SER A 858 24.05 -53.98 2.74
C SER A 858 25.25 -53.02 2.64
N PHE A 859 26.08 -53.18 1.61
CA PHE A 859 27.25 -52.34 1.33
C PHE A 859 27.06 -51.56 0.02
N ASP A 860 25.83 -51.09 -0.22
CA ASP A 860 25.48 -50.22 -1.35
C ASP A 860 26.48 -49.05 -1.49
N PRO A 861 27.02 -48.79 -2.69
CA PRO A 861 28.03 -47.75 -2.93
C PRO A 861 27.69 -46.35 -2.41
N ILE A 862 26.40 -45.97 -2.40
CA ILE A 862 25.93 -44.65 -1.93
C ILE A 862 25.43 -44.68 -0.49
N SER A 863 25.47 -45.84 0.18
CA SER A 863 25.12 -45.97 1.59
C SER A 863 26.28 -45.58 2.53
N LYS A 864 25.96 -45.36 3.82
CA LYS A 864 26.96 -45.04 4.85
C LYS A 864 28.06 -46.09 5.03
N LYS A 865 27.88 -47.33 4.52
CA LYS A 865 28.88 -48.42 4.56
C LYS A 865 29.48 -48.72 3.19
N GLY A 866 29.05 -48.03 2.13
CA GLY A 866 29.48 -48.27 0.74
C GLY A 866 30.98 -48.12 0.53
N TYR A 867 31.60 -47.15 1.19
CA TYR A 867 33.06 -46.88 1.14
C TYR A 867 33.93 -48.08 1.54
N MET A 868 33.37 -49.08 2.23
CA MET A 868 34.09 -50.29 2.63
C MET A 868 34.23 -51.30 1.49
N ALA A 869 33.31 -51.28 0.52
CA ALA A 869 33.28 -52.20 -0.61
C ALA A 869 33.65 -51.51 -1.94
N TRP A 870 33.34 -50.22 -2.05
CA TRP A 870 33.37 -49.46 -3.29
C TRP A 870 34.29 -48.25 -3.20
N THR A 871 35.07 -48.01 -4.25
CA THR A 871 35.82 -46.78 -4.44
C THR A 871 35.05 -45.90 -5.41
N ASP A 872 34.82 -44.64 -5.03
CA ASP A 872 34.22 -43.67 -5.93
C ASP A 872 35.25 -43.18 -6.94
N ILE A 873 34.96 -43.37 -8.21
CA ILE A 873 35.84 -43.00 -9.32
C ILE A 873 35.20 -41.93 -10.22
N THR A 874 34.14 -41.26 -9.73
CA THR A 874 33.38 -40.26 -10.51
C THR A 874 34.26 -39.13 -11.02
N ASP A 875 35.29 -38.75 -10.24
CA ASP A 875 36.24 -37.67 -10.57
C ASP A 875 37.68 -38.17 -10.81
N ASP A 876 37.91 -39.49 -10.85
CA ASP A 876 39.25 -40.07 -11.01
C ASP A 876 39.66 -40.11 -12.49
N VAL A 877 40.48 -39.13 -12.89
CA VAL A 877 41.02 -38.94 -14.24
C VAL A 877 42.18 -39.88 -14.58
N THR A 878 42.63 -40.74 -13.66
CA THR A 878 43.78 -41.64 -13.92
C THR A 878 43.46 -42.80 -14.89
N HIS A 879 42.18 -43.05 -15.17
CA HIS A 879 41.74 -43.96 -16.25
C HIS A 879 41.53 -43.26 -17.61
N LEU A 880 41.70 -41.94 -17.69
CA LEU A 880 41.60 -41.16 -18.92
C LEU A 880 42.99 -40.81 -19.47
N SER A 881 43.84 -41.83 -19.67
CA SER A 881 44.99 -41.68 -20.55
C SER A 881 44.62 -42.08 -21.99
N ARG A 882 44.05 -41.13 -22.72
CA ARG A 882 44.37 -40.84 -24.13
C ARG A 882 43.65 -39.56 -24.57
N ASP A 883 44.47 -38.55 -24.85
CA ASP A 883 44.12 -37.29 -25.49
C ASP A 883 43.08 -37.41 -26.61
N GLN A 884 42.05 -36.57 -26.59
CA GLN A 884 41.56 -35.90 -27.81
C GLN A 884 41.09 -34.49 -27.49
N LYS A 885 41.92 -33.49 -27.85
CA LYS A 885 41.46 -32.17 -28.28
C LYS A 885 40.28 -32.38 -29.23
N GLN A 886 39.14 -31.71 -29.01
CA GLN A 886 38.04 -31.73 -29.99
C GLN A 886 38.59 -31.21 -31.33
N VAL A 887 38.77 -32.15 -32.26
CA VAL A 887 39.23 -31.86 -33.62
C VAL A 887 38.07 -31.17 -34.32
N LYS A 888 38.27 -29.90 -34.70
CA LYS A 888 37.39 -29.15 -35.62
C LYS A 888 37.12 -30.03 -36.85
N PRO A 889 35.88 -30.50 -37.08
CA PRO A 889 35.56 -31.40 -38.18
C PRO A 889 35.94 -30.75 -39.52
N LYS A 890 36.42 -31.57 -40.48
CA LYS A 890 36.85 -31.08 -41.80
C LYS A 890 35.65 -30.45 -42.52
N GLY A 891 35.70 -29.15 -42.78
CA GLY A 891 34.61 -28.39 -43.39
C GLY A 891 33.89 -27.41 -42.45
N ALA A 892 34.09 -27.50 -41.12
CA ALA A 892 33.64 -26.46 -40.19
C ALA A 892 34.60 -25.28 -40.19
N GLU A 893 34.09 -24.06 -39.98
CA GLU A 893 34.85 -22.84 -39.69
C GLU A 893 34.93 -22.60 -38.18
N TYR A 894 33.86 -22.91 -37.45
CA TYR A 894 33.77 -22.78 -35.98
C TYR A 894 33.13 -24.02 -35.33
N ILE A 895 33.33 -24.20 -34.02
CA ILE A 895 32.51 -25.11 -33.21
C ILE A 895 31.46 -24.24 -32.51
N TYR A 896 30.18 -24.49 -32.76
CA TYR A 896 29.12 -23.68 -32.17
C TYR A 896 29.08 -23.84 -30.63
N PRO A 897 28.86 -22.75 -29.84
CA PRO A 897 28.57 -21.37 -30.23
C PRO A 897 29.81 -20.44 -30.28
N ASN A 898 31.03 -20.96 -30.40
CA ASN A 898 32.23 -20.14 -30.31
C ASN A 898 32.34 -19.15 -31.48
N GLY A 899 32.46 -17.84 -31.17
CA GLY A 899 32.57 -16.78 -32.18
C GLY A 899 31.24 -16.41 -32.84
N ILE A 900 30.12 -16.60 -32.14
CA ILE A 900 28.76 -16.37 -32.67
C ILE A 900 28.53 -14.98 -33.29
N GLU A 901 29.24 -13.96 -32.81
CA GLU A 901 29.18 -12.59 -33.34
C GLU A 901 29.77 -12.47 -34.77
N ASP A 902 30.69 -13.38 -35.14
CA ASP A 902 31.38 -13.41 -36.42
C ASP A 902 30.62 -14.19 -37.51
N TYR A 903 29.48 -14.80 -37.18
CA TYR A 903 28.73 -15.63 -38.12
C TYR A 903 28.04 -14.77 -39.18
N THR A 904 28.34 -15.07 -40.44
CA THR A 904 27.79 -14.38 -41.61
C THR A 904 27.19 -15.40 -42.59
N GLY A 905 26.47 -14.91 -43.60
CA GLY A 905 25.84 -15.78 -44.59
C GLY A 905 26.86 -16.71 -45.25
N GLY A 906 26.69 -18.01 -45.10
CA GLY A 906 27.61 -19.03 -45.60
C GLY A 906 28.55 -19.65 -44.57
N THR A 907 28.68 -19.09 -43.36
CA THR A 907 29.54 -19.64 -42.29
C THR A 907 29.13 -21.06 -41.92
N ILE A 908 30.10 -21.98 -41.87
CA ILE A 908 29.87 -23.38 -41.48
C ILE A 908 30.30 -23.62 -40.03
N VAL A 909 29.39 -24.14 -39.21
CA VAL A 909 29.67 -24.47 -37.80
C VAL A 909 29.47 -25.96 -37.54
N ALA A 910 30.26 -26.51 -36.62
CA ALA A 910 30.07 -27.87 -36.12
C ALA A 910 29.28 -27.87 -34.82
N VAL A 911 28.23 -28.70 -34.75
CA VAL A 911 27.57 -29.09 -33.50
C VAL A 911 27.78 -30.60 -33.35
N GLY A 912 28.69 -31.01 -32.45
CA GLY A 912 29.14 -32.40 -32.38
C GLY A 912 29.90 -32.81 -33.66
N LYS A 913 29.39 -33.82 -34.38
CA LYS A 913 29.95 -34.29 -35.67
C LYS A 913 29.25 -33.71 -36.89
N GLU A 914 28.13 -33.01 -36.70
CA GLU A 914 27.28 -32.54 -37.78
C GLU A 914 27.64 -31.11 -38.18
N LEU A 915 27.63 -30.84 -39.48
CA LEU A 915 27.94 -29.53 -40.04
C LEU A 915 26.66 -28.78 -40.41
N TYR A 916 26.63 -27.50 -40.08
CA TYR A 916 25.52 -26.60 -40.37
C TYR A 916 26.03 -25.35 -41.05
N ARG A 917 25.45 -25.00 -42.20
CA ARG A 917 25.79 -23.78 -42.96
C ARG A 917 24.75 -22.71 -42.70
N CYS A 918 25.20 -21.53 -42.25
CA CYS A 918 24.36 -20.34 -42.17
C CYS A 918 23.82 -19.99 -43.57
N LYS A 919 22.51 -19.80 -43.70
CA LYS A 919 21.89 -19.47 -44.98
C LYS A 919 22.38 -18.13 -45.51
N VAL A 920 22.50 -18.02 -46.83
CA VAL A 920 22.91 -16.78 -47.51
C VAL A 920 21.65 -16.00 -47.89
N GLY A 921 21.58 -14.73 -47.51
CA GLY A 921 20.39 -13.88 -47.71
C GLY A 921 20.00 -13.12 -46.43
N PRO A 922 18.81 -12.49 -46.39
CA PRO A 922 18.30 -11.82 -45.18
C PRO A 922 18.33 -12.69 -43.91
N GLU A 923 18.19 -14.00 -44.10
CA GLU A 923 18.20 -15.03 -43.07
C GLU A 923 19.56 -15.16 -42.36
N SER A 924 20.65 -14.70 -42.98
CA SER A 924 21.98 -14.77 -42.36
C SER A 924 22.08 -13.94 -41.07
N SER A 925 21.25 -12.89 -40.95
CA SER A 925 21.15 -12.05 -39.75
C SER A 925 20.56 -12.76 -38.53
N LEU A 926 20.11 -14.00 -38.70
CA LEU A 926 19.57 -14.85 -37.64
C LEU A 926 20.64 -15.78 -37.05
N CYS A 927 21.71 -16.08 -37.81
CA CYS A 927 22.74 -17.05 -37.42
C CYS A 927 23.56 -16.60 -36.19
N ASN A 928 23.69 -15.29 -35.96
CA ASN A 928 24.38 -14.74 -34.80
C ASN A 928 23.47 -14.56 -33.57
N LYS A 929 22.24 -15.10 -33.59
CA LYS A 929 21.28 -15.03 -32.48
C LYS A 929 21.07 -16.41 -31.88
N GLU A 930 21.26 -16.54 -30.57
CA GLU A 930 21.13 -17.82 -29.84
C GLU A 930 19.76 -18.52 -30.03
N ALA A 931 18.69 -17.74 -30.25
CA ALA A 931 17.35 -18.27 -30.51
C ALA A 931 17.26 -19.18 -31.75
N TYR A 932 18.24 -19.14 -32.63
CA TYR A 932 18.33 -19.91 -33.88
C TYR A 932 19.47 -20.93 -33.85
N ASP A 933 19.77 -21.55 -32.69
CA ASP A 933 20.72 -22.68 -32.58
C ASP A 933 20.55 -23.69 -33.74
N PRO A 934 21.62 -24.14 -34.43
CA PRO A 934 21.53 -25.05 -35.58
C PRO A 934 20.79 -26.37 -35.31
N THR A 935 20.86 -26.88 -34.09
CA THR A 935 20.14 -28.09 -33.61
C THR A 935 18.85 -27.76 -32.88
N GLY A 936 18.63 -26.48 -32.59
CA GLY A 936 17.42 -25.97 -31.96
C GLY A 936 16.21 -26.01 -32.88
N LYS A 937 15.04 -25.83 -32.28
CA LYS A 937 13.74 -25.91 -32.95
C LYS A 937 13.58 -24.98 -34.17
N TYR A 938 14.32 -23.87 -34.20
CA TYR A 938 14.31 -22.89 -35.28
C TYR A 938 15.63 -22.86 -36.06
N GLY A 939 16.51 -23.83 -35.81
CA GLY A 939 17.80 -23.96 -36.49
C GLY A 939 17.65 -24.01 -37.99
N ALA A 940 16.63 -24.70 -38.50
CA ALA A 940 16.35 -24.80 -39.93
C ALA A 940 16.01 -23.46 -40.62
N ASP A 941 15.65 -22.40 -39.88
CA ASP A 941 15.34 -21.08 -40.45
C ASP A 941 16.60 -20.30 -40.79
N ALA A 942 17.64 -20.41 -39.95
CA ALA A 942 18.93 -19.73 -40.12
C ALA A 942 20.02 -20.65 -40.71
N TRP A 943 19.89 -21.96 -40.52
CA TRP A 943 20.90 -22.96 -40.83
C TRP A 943 20.38 -24.01 -41.78
N THR A 944 21.27 -24.47 -42.65
CA THR A 944 21.06 -25.64 -43.49
C THR A 944 21.99 -26.72 -43.00
N LYS A 945 21.44 -27.84 -42.52
CA LYS A 945 22.24 -29.02 -42.18
C LYS A 945 22.92 -29.51 -43.46
N LEU A 946 24.24 -29.72 -43.40
CA LEU A 946 25.00 -30.30 -44.48
C LEU A 946 25.03 -31.81 -44.25
N ASP A 947 24.42 -32.56 -45.17
CA ASP A 947 24.60 -34.01 -45.23
C ASP A 947 26.04 -34.30 -45.71
N GLU A 948 26.68 -35.33 -45.13
CA GLU A 948 28.13 -35.63 -45.25
C GLU A 948 28.71 -35.58 -46.68
#